data_AF-A0A971JP61-F1
#
_entry.id   AF-A0A971JP61-F1
#
_cell.length_a   1.000
_cell.length_b   1.000
_cell.length_c   1.000
_cell.angle_alpha   90.00
_cell.angle_beta   90.00
_cell.angle_gamma   90.00
#
_symmetry.space_group_name_H-M   'P 1'
#
loop_
_entity.id
_entity.type
_entity.pdbx_description
1 polymer ?
#
loop_
_entity_poly.entity_id
_entity_poly.type
_entity_poly.pdbx_seq_one_letter_code
_entity_poly.pdbx_strand_id
1 'polypeptide(L)'
;MRPETMQKRNIYSRAHWLLTVILVLTTAFVGGLLSWQVSKTVHGTSGSPLGDLLPSFGPAALFASGRGMILPVHGVPPELEAFLNGRTTRFDPALLPADFSGPPIFGSYADTFPLTHWLLFYSVGWTWRLLGIDYAALHVLAGMLGAFAALSLYLLFRLGMNRLFACAGALFTLLLPPFLLLMPSLRDFSKAPFILLFIAVAFRILHRRQSPAGFLMRILCLALVLGAGYGFRQDILICLPVAFVLLPTAPLRGGYRPFVRAGAALLLLALFGLCALPVLRGMRHESGSVTTHTLFQGLSREAEQAMSFGDASYDLLLTPSDPETHAVINAHARMRGDTEPMSLYLSPAYARAGRLLFKEWARTFPADLFARGLASIETVQQLTGLTLKSPAYTQTGAALSDWRLFAWHTPYAKFMEPWGPLFVLAALFLVGLHSRRMLLAVLIILGYFMAYPSLLFQVRHAFHLAFVVPWALLFLLHALFRTTSRRVSHTEADQALPEGVTPVSMARAFAETAGVLLLTIAACASLLIALRQVQAAQVRHLAASYGHTSRIPLDTTTETEGGYQVYQPVRTLPGLEESWNLPLGDAATSYIVLSLKPAEYAFPIKILYEPQRGAYLTREIILPASPGVEGDLLYFIPVYELADYTPTEFLLTKHRFSNTPLANLLVHSAGTNKFSGIGLRPDMAPLYNGMYYVENHDALPWLLFMRLTRNPDDFKACKRFGWEKSALMLPVEYRYWKSGSAAKAVEAYFQLLSRYPGHRPYADRIKTLIPRLPDPVARADALFRLSGYELHTGGAYAVELATIAAELAASGDLAQAERLYRQAVALAPDDLWHQTHLADTLLAQGNTHAAAELYVGVLKAAPESPYSATQFDTACARNGMADYQVQFWETLRRDFPQAITPALHLAQRYEIIERQDEALVLYEDILKNHEDHPKTLIHYGALVALKTEYAQGRALMDKGVKLDPELGPVFIEELCRLAENYTRDGNDTFAKAIYWETASLSPADPHRLVQHADQLAGNDEPEAAAEQYKLVLKTMPESPYSAQKLGELLASMGSPEESIQVWEKLHELHPAAVIPALYLAREYEKAGRQEEALALYERILVNHPEHEEALTRKRALETPGTNPPAPSN
;
A
#
# COMPACT_ATOMS: atom_id res chain seq x y z
N MET A 1 32.36 62.97 21.84
CA MET A 1 32.05 62.06 20.70
C MET A 1 31.68 62.92 19.50
N ARG A 2 32.35 62.76 18.34
CA ARG A 2 32.17 63.64 17.16
C ARG A 2 30.79 63.42 16.49
N PRO A 3 30.16 64.45 15.91
CA PRO A 3 28.85 64.35 15.22
C PRO A 3 28.79 63.29 14.10
N GLU A 4 29.91 63.08 13.41
CA GLU A 4 30.03 62.12 12.30
C GLU A 4 29.84 60.65 12.72
N THR A 5 30.19 60.27 13.96
CA THR A 5 29.99 58.89 14.45
C THR A 5 28.54 58.64 14.87
N MET A 6 27.78 59.67 15.28
CA MET A 6 26.33 59.53 15.50
C MET A 6 25.56 59.41 14.18
N GLN A 7 25.96 60.15 13.14
CA GLN A 7 25.30 60.13 11.84
C GLN A 7 25.49 58.79 11.12
N LYS A 8 26.72 58.23 11.14
CA LYS A 8 26.98 56.87 10.64
C LYS A 8 26.17 55.82 11.42
N ARG A 9 26.13 55.88 12.76
CA ARG A 9 25.36 54.93 13.59
C ARG A 9 23.85 54.99 13.32
N ASN A 10 23.30 56.16 12.98
CA ASN A 10 21.90 56.34 12.57
C ASN A 10 21.61 55.81 11.15
N ILE A 11 22.56 55.90 10.21
CA ILE A 11 22.40 55.35 8.86
C ILE A 11 22.42 53.81 8.90
N TYR A 12 23.38 53.22 9.63
CA TYR A 12 23.45 51.76 9.81
C TYR A 12 22.23 51.20 10.55
N SER A 13 21.69 51.91 11.56
CA SER A 13 20.47 51.49 12.27
C SER A 13 19.22 51.57 11.38
N ARG A 14 19.10 52.61 10.55
CA ARG A 14 18.00 52.75 9.56
C ARG A 14 18.07 51.67 8.48
N ALA A 15 19.25 51.39 7.93
CA ALA A 15 19.44 50.32 6.95
C ALA A 15 19.10 48.94 7.54
N HIS A 16 19.47 48.70 8.81
CA HIS A 16 19.13 47.46 9.49
C HIS A 16 17.63 47.30 9.77
N TRP A 17 16.97 48.39 10.12
CA TRP A 17 15.53 48.41 10.30
C TRP A 17 14.80 48.15 8.96
N LEU A 18 15.18 48.85 7.90
CA LEU A 18 14.63 48.66 6.55
C LEU A 18 14.78 47.21 6.07
N LEU A 19 15.98 46.62 6.20
CA LEU A 19 16.21 45.23 5.84
C LEU A 19 15.33 44.26 6.67
N THR A 20 15.06 44.57 7.94
CA THR A 20 14.16 43.75 8.77
C THR A 20 12.73 43.84 8.27
N VAL A 21 12.25 45.05 7.96
CA VAL A 21 10.91 45.26 7.40
C VAL A 21 10.76 44.53 6.07
N ILE A 22 11.73 44.66 5.18
CA ILE A 22 11.73 43.96 3.88
C ILE A 22 11.63 42.46 4.10
N LEU A 23 12.51 41.86 4.91
CA LEU A 23 12.50 40.40 5.13
C LEU A 23 11.18 39.92 5.76
N VAL A 24 10.60 40.68 6.68
CA VAL A 24 9.30 40.35 7.29
C VAL A 24 8.18 40.39 6.25
N LEU A 25 8.12 41.44 5.43
CA LEU A 25 7.13 41.58 4.36
C LEU A 25 7.32 40.51 3.29
N THR A 26 8.55 40.21 2.89
CA THR A 26 8.86 39.13 1.95
C THR A 26 8.45 37.78 2.51
N THR A 27 8.74 37.49 3.79
CA THR A 27 8.35 36.23 4.42
C THR A 27 6.82 36.05 4.44
N ALA A 28 6.09 37.10 4.82
CA ALA A 28 4.64 37.10 4.82
C ALA A 28 4.07 36.92 3.41
N PHE A 29 4.58 37.69 2.44
CA PHE A 29 4.11 37.66 1.06
C PHE A 29 4.36 36.30 0.41
N VAL A 30 5.59 35.78 0.49
CA VAL A 30 5.94 34.47 -0.11
C VAL A 30 5.17 33.34 0.58
N GLY A 31 5.07 33.36 1.91
CA GLY A 31 4.31 32.33 2.64
C GLY A 31 2.81 32.36 2.31
N GLY A 32 2.23 33.56 2.15
CA GLY A 32 0.83 33.70 1.74
C GLY A 32 0.58 33.30 0.29
N LEU A 33 1.47 33.71 -0.63
CA LEU A 33 1.40 33.32 -2.03
C LEU A 33 1.52 31.80 -2.19
N LEU A 34 2.45 31.17 -1.45
CA LEU A 34 2.61 29.71 -1.43
C LEU A 34 1.32 29.02 -0.99
N SER A 35 0.75 29.41 0.15
CA SER A 35 -0.47 28.78 0.67
C SER A 35 -1.68 28.99 -0.24
N TRP A 36 -1.82 30.18 -0.85
CA TRP A 36 -2.85 30.47 -1.84
C TRP A 36 -2.72 29.58 -3.08
N GLN A 37 -1.52 29.49 -3.63
CA GLN A 37 -1.26 28.70 -4.83
C GLN A 37 -1.48 27.20 -4.57
N VAL A 38 -0.96 26.68 -3.45
CA VAL A 38 -1.14 25.27 -3.06
C VAL A 38 -2.61 24.93 -2.86
N SER A 39 -3.37 25.78 -2.15
CA SER A 39 -4.81 25.59 -1.96
C SER A 39 -5.57 25.58 -3.29
N LYS A 40 -5.25 26.51 -4.20
CA LYS A 40 -5.87 26.61 -5.53
C LYS A 40 -5.55 25.41 -6.43
N THR A 41 -4.30 24.92 -6.39
CA THR A 41 -3.91 23.77 -7.21
C THR A 41 -4.51 22.47 -6.69
N VAL A 42 -4.52 22.26 -5.36
CA VAL A 42 -5.04 21.01 -4.76
C VAL A 42 -6.55 20.89 -4.89
N HIS A 43 -7.30 21.95 -4.65
CA HIS A 43 -8.77 21.92 -4.74
C HIS A 43 -9.31 22.27 -6.14
N GLY A 44 -8.46 22.61 -7.10
CA GLY A 44 -8.88 23.08 -8.43
C GLY A 44 -9.76 24.34 -8.35
N THR A 45 -10.43 24.68 -9.46
CA THR A 45 -11.41 25.79 -9.49
C THR A 45 -12.80 25.38 -9.01
N SER A 46 -13.10 24.08 -8.92
CA SER A 46 -14.40 23.52 -8.56
C SER A 46 -14.48 22.93 -7.15
N GLY A 47 -13.36 22.74 -6.46
CA GLY A 47 -13.31 22.22 -5.09
C GLY A 47 -13.15 23.32 -4.04
N SER A 48 -13.71 23.08 -2.86
CA SER A 48 -13.67 24.03 -1.74
C SER A 48 -12.52 23.73 -0.76
N PRO A 49 -11.78 24.73 -0.27
CA PRO A 49 -10.84 24.60 0.85
C PRO A 49 -11.45 24.13 2.18
N LEU A 50 -12.78 24.07 2.26
CA LEU A 50 -13.52 23.49 3.39
C LEU A 50 -13.79 21.99 3.22
N GLY A 51 -13.61 21.43 2.02
CA GLY A 51 -13.83 20.03 1.70
C GLY A 51 -15.22 19.54 2.13
N ASP A 52 -15.27 18.36 2.74
CA ASP A 52 -16.49 17.71 3.23
C ASP A 52 -17.20 18.48 4.35
N LEU A 53 -16.56 19.50 4.92
CA LEU A 53 -17.17 20.34 5.95
C LEU A 53 -18.00 21.48 5.39
N LEU A 54 -17.92 21.74 4.08
CA LEU A 54 -18.65 22.84 3.44
C LEU A 54 -20.14 22.88 3.84
N PRO A 55 -20.88 21.77 3.92
CA PRO A 55 -22.28 21.77 4.38
C PRO A 55 -22.49 22.41 5.76
N SER A 56 -21.54 22.23 6.68
CA SER A 56 -21.60 22.83 8.01
C SER A 56 -21.44 24.35 8.00
N PHE A 57 -20.93 24.96 6.92
CA PHE A 57 -20.70 26.41 6.80
C PHE A 57 -21.88 27.21 6.23
N GLY A 58 -23.09 26.61 6.15
CA GLY A 58 -24.33 27.33 5.85
C GLY A 58 -24.53 28.63 6.66
N PRO A 59 -24.29 28.64 7.99
CA PRO A 59 -24.37 29.86 8.80
C PRO A 59 -23.44 30.98 8.32
N ALA A 60 -22.24 30.65 7.82
CA ALA A 60 -21.29 31.63 7.30
C ALA A 60 -21.77 32.25 5.97
N ALA A 61 -22.40 31.45 5.10
CA ALA A 61 -23.00 31.94 3.85
C ALA A 61 -24.21 32.85 4.12
N LEU A 62 -25.04 32.51 5.11
CA LEU A 62 -26.17 33.33 5.54
C LEU A 62 -25.71 34.66 6.15
N PHE A 63 -24.63 34.64 6.93
CA PHE A 63 -24.00 35.86 7.44
C PHE A 63 -23.46 36.74 6.32
N ALA A 64 -22.79 36.16 5.33
CA ALA A 64 -22.29 36.87 4.16
C ALA A 64 -23.44 37.53 3.37
N SER A 65 -24.60 36.86 3.31
CA SER A 65 -25.84 37.33 2.69
C SER A 65 -26.61 38.39 3.50
N GLY A 66 -26.14 38.77 4.69
CA GLY A 66 -26.78 39.77 5.54
C GLY A 66 -27.93 39.25 6.42
N ARG A 67 -28.15 37.93 6.49
CA ARG A 67 -29.17 37.31 7.35
C ARG A 67 -28.70 37.04 8.80
N GLY A 68 -27.44 37.37 9.10
CA GLY A 68 -26.81 37.09 10.39
C GLY A 68 -26.25 35.67 10.49
N MET A 69 -25.59 35.36 11.62
CA MET A 69 -24.99 34.05 11.88
C MET A 69 -26.05 33.12 12.52
N ILE A 70 -26.87 32.50 11.70
CA ILE A 70 -28.05 31.71 12.09
C ILE A 70 -27.96 30.26 11.60
N LEU A 71 -28.61 29.34 12.31
CA LEU A 71 -28.70 27.92 11.93
C LEU A 71 -29.90 27.68 10.99
N PRO A 72 -29.74 26.95 9.86
CA PRO A 72 -30.84 26.65 8.95
C PRO A 72 -31.68 25.45 9.43
N VAL A 73 -32.51 25.65 10.46
CA VAL A 73 -33.24 24.56 11.15
C VAL A 73 -34.51 24.10 10.38
N HIS A 74 -35.11 24.97 9.56
CA HIS A 74 -36.37 24.69 8.84
C HIS A 74 -36.17 24.21 7.39
N GLY A 75 -35.03 23.56 7.10
CA GLY A 75 -34.63 23.18 5.76
C GLY A 75 -33.74 24.23 5.09
N VAL A 76 -32.82 23.77 4.23
CA VAL A 76 -31.88 24.63 3.49
C VAL A 76 -32.52 24.94 2.12
N PRO A 77 -32.58 26.23 1.69
CA PRO A 77 -33.07 26.57 0.36
C PRO A 77 -32.31 25.79 -0.73
N PRO A 78 -32.98 25.31 -1.81
CA PRO A 78 -32.36 24.43 -2.80
C PRO A 78 -31.08 25.00 -3.42
N GLU A 79 -31.03 26.31 -3.64
CA GLU A 79 -29.87 27.01 -4.22
C GLU A 79 -28.70 27.08 -3.25
N LEU A 80 -28.97 27.28 -1.96
CA LEU A 80 -27.95 27.25 -0.91
C LEU A 80 -27.47 25.81 -0.68
N GLU A 81 -28.38 24.84 -0.71
CA GLU A 81 -28.05 23.42 -0.62
C GLU A 81 -27.19 22.96 -1.80
N ALA A 82 -27.52 23.39 -3.02
CA ALA A 82 -26.72 23.11 -4.21
C ALA A 82 -25.28 23.64 -4.06
N PHE A 83 -25.10 24.83 -3.51
CA PHE A 83 -23.78 25.37 -3.20
C PHE A 83 -23.08 24.55 -2.10
N LEU A 84 -23.75 24.31 -0.97
CA LEU A 84 -23.17 23.61 0.17
C LEU A 84 -22.77 22.16 -0.12
N ASN A 85 -23.48 21.49 -1.03
CA ASN A 85 -23.21 20.12 -1.48
C ASN A 85 -22.29 20.04 -2.70
N GLY A 86 -21.67 21.14 -3.13
CA GLY A 86 -20.71 21.12 -4.23
C GLY A 86 -21.30 21.08 -5.64
N ARG A 87 -22.63 21.20 -5.80
CA ARG A 87 -23.28 21.22 -7.13
C ARG A 87 -23.05 22.54 -7.86
N THR A 88 -22.84 23.64 -7.11
CA THR A 88 -22.45 24.95 -7.65
C THR A 88 -21.28 25.52 -6.86
N THR A 89 -20.37 26.24 -7.52
CA THR A 89 -19.18 26.84 -6.88
C THR A 89 -19.43 28.23 -6.30
N ARG A 90 -20.52 28.87 -6.75
CA ARG A 90 -20.92 30.23 -6.38
C ARG A 90 -22.36 30.23 -5.91
N PHE A 91 -22.66 31.12 -4.98
CA PHE A 91 -24.01 31.35 -4.48
C PHE A 91 -24.38 32.84 -4.58
N ASP A 92 -25.59 33.12 -5.06
CA ASP A 92 -26.15 34.48 -5.12
C ASP A 92 -27.12 34.69 -3.94
N PRO A 93 -26.79 35.60 -3.00
CA PRO A 93 -27.68 35.96 -1.88
C PRO A 93 -29.09 36.37 -2.27
N ALA A 94 -29.30 36.90 -3.49
CA ALA A 94 -30.60 37.35 -3.97
C ALA A 94 -31.61 36.20 -4.11
N LEU A 95 -31.15 34.95 -4.20
CA LEU A 95 -31.98 33.76 -4.33
C LEU A 95 -32.54 33.27 -2.97
N LEU A 96 -32.15 33.88 -1.85
CA LEU A 96 -32.69 33.53 -0.53
C LEU A 96 -34.12 34.07 -0.32
N PRO A 97 -35.08 33.25 0.13
CA PRO A 97 -36.43 33.70 0.47
C PRO A 97 -36.41 34.85 1.48
N ALA A 98 -37.21 35.89 1.27
CA ALA A 98 -37.18 37.12 2.09
C ALA A 98 -37.49 36.86 3.59
N ASP A 99 -38.28 35.84 3.87
CA ASP A 99 -38.72 35.38 5.20
C ASP A 99 -37.78 34.33 5.83
N PHE A 100 -36.75 33.87 5.12
CA PHE A 100 -35.81 32.89 5.64
C PHE A 100 -35.08 33.41 6.89
N SER A 101 -35.33 32.73 8.01
CA SER A 101 -34.79 33.04 9.33
C SER A 101 -34.51 31.77 10.13
N GLY A 102 -33.72 31.89 11.18
CA GLY A 102 -33.31 30.78 12.01
C GLY A 102 -32.73 31.27 13.33
N PRO A 103 -32.58 30.38 14.32
CA PRO A 103 -32.03 30.78 15.60
C PRO A 103 -30.55 31.16 15.47
N PRO A 104 -30.08 32.16 16.24
CA PRO A 104 -28.69 32.55 16.24
C PRO A 104 -27.79 31.47 16.84
N ILE A 105 -26.57 31.32 16.32
CA ILE A 105 -25.60 30.31 16.79
C ILE A 105 -25.23 30.45 18.27
N PHE A 106 -25.41 31.64 18.87
CA PHE A 106 -25.09 31.88 20.28
C PHE A 106 -26.26 31.58 21.24
N GLY A 107 -27.43 31.20 20.72
CA GLY A 107 -28.66 31.00 21.51
C GLY A 107 -29.35 29.64 21.32
N SER A 108 -29.10 28.93 20.22
CA SER A 108 -29.62 27.57 19.97
C SER A 108 -28.49 26.56 19.93
N TYR A 109 -28.68 25.42 20.60
CA TYR A 109 -27.68 24.37 20.81
C TYR A 109 -27.99 23.10 20.01
N ALA A 110 -28.80 23.22 18.95
CA ALA A 110 -29.09 22.11 18.04
C ALA A 110 -27.83 21.64 17.29
N ASP A 111 -26.89 22.56 17.00
CA ASP A 111 -25.57 22.25 16.47
C ASP A 111 -24.52 23.12 17.16
N THR A 112 -23.62 22.46 17.89
CA THR A 112 -22.54 23.05 18.69
C THR A 112 -21.25 23.24 17.89
N PHE A 113 -21.14 22.67 16.68
CA PHE A 113 -19.95 22.77 15.84
C PHE A 113 -19.65 24.23 15.39
N PRO A 114 -20.62 25.01 14.86
CA PRO A 114 -20.41 26.42 14.54
C PRO A 114 -20.02 27.26 15.75
N LEU A 115 -20.56 26.94 16.93
CA LEU A 115 -20.30 27.67 18.17
C LEU A 115 -18.87 27.40 18.69
N THR A 116 -18.38 26.17 18.57
CA THR A 116 -17.02 25.80 18.98
C THR A 116 -15.94 26.30 18.01
N HIS A 117 -16.30 26.63 16.78
CA HIS A 117 -15.43 27.18 15.73
C HIS A 117 -15.84 28.59 15.28
N TRP A 118 -16.47 29.36 16.18
CA TRP A 118 -17.17 30.59 15.80
C TRP A 118 -16.29 31.61 15.05
N LEU A 119 -15.02 31.79 15.42
CA LEU A 119 -14.13 32.72 14.70
C LEU A 119 -13.75 32.24 13.31
N LEU A 120 -13.63 30.92 13.11
CA LEU A 120 -13.44 30.34 11.78
C LEU A 120 -14.67 30.62 10.90
N PHE A 121 -15.87 30.40 11.43
CA PHE A 121 -17.13 30.70 10.73
C PHE A 121 -17.26 32.18 10.37
N TYR A 122 -16.94 33.09 11.30
CA TYR A 122 -16.93 34.52 11.00
C TYR A 122 -15.84 34.89 9.99
N SER A 123 -14.67 34.25 10.02
CA SER A 123 -13.61 34.51 9.04
C SER A 123 -14.00 34.08 7.63
N VAL A 124 -14.64 32.91 7.49
CA VAL A 124 -15.24 32.45 6.23
C VAL A 124 -16.34 33.42 5.79
N GLY A 125 -17.29 33.74 6.68
CA GLY A 125 -18.41 34.62 6.39
C GLY A 125 -17.98 36.04 5.98
N TRP A 126 -16.97 36.62 6.64
CA TRP A 126 -16.40 37.91 6.24
C TRP A 126 -15.66 37.84 4.92
N THR A 127 -14.92 36.76 4.66
CA THR A 127 -14.24 36.57 3.37
C THR A 127 -15.25 36.56 2.24
N TRP A 128 -16.33 35.77 2.39
CA TRP A 128 -17.41 35.73 1.42
C TRP A 128 -18.21 37.04 1.32
N ARG A 129 -18.40 37.76 2.42
CA ARG A 129 -19.06 39.07 2.40
C ARG A 129 -18.28 40.11 1.60
N LEU A 130 -16.95 40.06 1.66
CA LEU A 130 -16.06 41.04 1.02
C LEU A 130 -15.74 40.68 -0.44
N LEU A 131 -15.59 39.39 -0.75
CA LEU A 131 -15.10 38.91 -2.05
C LEU A 131 -16.18 38.18 -2.88
N GLY A 132 -17.38 37.98 -2.32
CA GLY A 132 -18.45 37.17 -2.90
C GLY A 132 -18.47 35.74 -2.35
N ILE A 133 -19.66 35.11 -2.34
CA ILE A 133 -19.86 33.73 -1.89
C ILE A 133 -19.43 32.78 -3.01
N ASP A 134 -18.14 32.43 -3.02
CA ASP A 134 -17.46 31.62 -4.03
C ASP A 134 -16.33 30.82 -3.36
N TYR A 135 -16.01 29.64 -3.86
CA TYR A 135 -14.82 28.87 -3.46
C TYR A 135 -13.53 29.64 -3.75
N ALA A 136 -13.48 30.41 -4.84
CA ALA A 136 -12.31 31.21 -5.21
C ALA A 136 -11.88 32.19 -4.10
N ALA A 137 -12.85 32.76 -3.38
CA ALA A 137 -12.62 33.67 -2.26
C ALA A 137 -11.92 32.97 -1.07
N LEU A 138 -12.20 31.68 -0.85
CA LEU A 138 -11.63 30.92 0.27
C LEU A 138 -10.13 30.66 0.13
N HIS A 139 -9.62 30.57 -1.10
CA HIS A 139 -8.17 30.47 -1.30
C HIS A 139 -7.43 31.71 -0.80
N VAL A 140 -8.05 32.90 -0.86
CA VAL A 140 -7.46 34.14 -0.33
C VAL A 140 -7.32 34.04 1.19
N LEU A 141 -8.33 33.51 1.88
CA LEU A 141 -8.27 33.24 3.31
C LEU A 141 -7.16 32.23 3.65
N ALA A 142 -6.99 31.18 2.83
CA ALA A 142 -5.87 30.25 2.97
C ALA A 142 -4.51 30.97 2.84
N GLY A 143 -4.38 31.88 1.87
CA GLY A 143 -3.21 32.75 1.72
C GLY A 143 -2.94 33.63 2.94
N MET A 144 -3.97 34.22 3.54
CA MET A 144 -3.83 35.03 4.76
C MET A 144 -3.33 34.20 5.96
N LEU A 145 -3.87 32.98 6.13
CA LEU A 145 -3.40 32.05 7.16
C LEU A 145 -1.94 31.62 6.89
N GLY A 146 -1.58 31.39 5.63
CA GLY A 146 -0.21 31.09 5.21
C GLY A 146 0.78 32.20 5.56
N ALA A 147 0.42 33.46 5.29
CA ALA A 147 1.22 34.63 5.65
C ALA A 147 1.39 34.73 7.19
N PHE A 148 0.32 34.48 7.95
CA PHE A 148 0.38 34.50 9.40
C PHE A 148 1.27 33.37 9.97
N ALA A 149 1.19 32.17 9.38
CA ALA A 149 2.07 31.05 9.76
C ALA A 149 3.54 31.35 9.46
N ALA A 150 3.83 31.94 8.29
CA ALA A 150 5.17 32.36 7.89
C ALA A 150 5.79 33.37 8.86
N LEU A 151 5.02 34.38 9.27
CA LEU A 151 5.44 35.37 10.26
C LEU A 151 5.68 34.75 11.64
N SER A 152 4.82 33.81 12.04
CA SER A 152 4.96 33.10 13.31
C SER A 152 6.23 32.24 13.34
N LEU A 153 6.52 31.53 12.25
CA LEU A 153 7.79 30.81 12.06
C LEU A 153 8.99 31.76 12.06
N TYR A 154 8.92 32.89 11.35
CA TYR A 154 10.01 33.87 11.35
C TYR A 154 10.36 34.33 12.78
N LEU A 155 9.34 34.66 13.59
CA LEU A 155 9.53 35.08 14.98
C LEU A 155 10.14 33.95 15.84
N LEU A 156 9.72 32.71 15.61
CA LEU A 156 10.23 31.53 16.29
C LEU A 156 11.71 31.28 15.97
N PHE A 157 12.09 31.34 14.68
CA PHE A 157 13.47 31.17 14.26
C PHE A 157 14.35 32.32 14.77
N ARG A 158 13.84 33.57 14.82
CA ARG A 158 14.57 34.73 15.37
C ARG A 158 14.99 34.60 16.84
N LEU A 159 14.46 33.63 17.58
CA LEU A 159 14.92 33.33 18.94
C LEU A 159 16.37 32.81 18.97
N GLY A 160 16.77 32.01 17.97
CA GLY A 160 18.08 31.38 17.92
C GLY A 160 19.05 31.97 16.89
N MET A 161 18.53 32.65 15.85
CA MET A 161 19.35 33.06 14.71
C MET A 161 19.07 34.49 14.20
N ASN A 162 19.91 34.94 13.26
CA ASN A 162 19.80 36.26 12.65
C ASN A 162 18.60 36.35 11.66
N ARG A 163 18.37 37.54 11.10
CA ARG A 163 17.22 37.83 10.21
C ARG A 163 17.21 37.04 8.91
N LEU A 164 18.38 36.74 8.32
CA LEU A 164 18.47 36.01 7.06
C LEU A 164 18.19 34.52 7.27
N PHE A 165 18.86 33.91 8.25
CA PHE A 165 18.62 32.52 8.61
C PHE A 165 17.19 32.28 9.10
N ALA A 166 16.59 33.25 9.80
CA ALA A 166 15.19 33.14 10.22
C ALA A 166 14.19 33.21 9.06
N CYS A 167 14.43 34.07 8.07
CA CYS A 167 13.63 34.12 6.84
C CYS A 167 13.76 32.80 6.07
N ALA A 168 15.00 32.34 5.84
CA ALA A 168 15.27 31.08 5.15
C ALA A 168 14.63 29.88 5.86
N GLY A 169 14.76 29.79 7.19
CA GLY A 169 14.19 28.70 7.97
C GLY A 169 12.66 28.71 8.00
N ALA A 170 12.02 29.88 8.06
CA ALA A 170 10.57 30.00 7.98
C ALA A 170 10.05 29.52 6.62
N LEU A 171 10.62 30.01 5.53
CA LEU A 171 10.21 29.62 4.17
C LEU A 171 10.51 28.14 3.89
N PHE A 172 11.67 27.64 4.33
CA PHE A 172 12.04 26.23 4.20
C PHE A 172 11.05 25.32 4.93
N THR A 173 10.64 25.68 6.15
CA THR A 173 9.68 24.89 6.93
C THR A 173 8.31 24.82 6.25
N LEU A 174 7.84 25.91 5.64
CA LEU A 174 6.57 25.94 4.90
C LEU A 174 6.57 25.04 3.66
N LEU A 175 7.75 24.80 3.08
CA LEU A 175 7.91 23.90 1.93
C LEU A 175 8.02 22.43 2.34
N LEU A 176 8.03 22.09 3.63
CA LEU A 176 8.09 20.69 4.05
C LEU A 176 6.75 19.97 3.78
N PRO A 177 6.78 18.67 3.43
CA PRO A 177 5.58 17.85 3.19
C PRO A 177 4.45 18.00 4.21
N PRO A 178 4.70 18.00 5.55
CA PRO A 178 3.62 18.18 6.52
C PRO A 178 2.90 19.52 6.41
N PHE A 179 3.59 20.60 6.04
CA PHE A 179 2.96 21.91 5.83
C PHE A 179 2.20 21.95 4.51
N LEU A 180 2.80 21.47 3.42
CA LEU A 180 2.16 21.43 2.09
C LEU A 180 0.88 20.59 2.10
N LEU A 181 0.86 19.47 2.83
CA LEU A 181 -0.33 18.63 2.98
C LEU A 181 -1.49 19.38 3.64
N LEU A 182 -1.20 20.16 4.69
CA LEU A 182 -2.24 20.77 5.52
C LEU A 182 -2.64 22.17 5.08
N MET A 183 -1.78 22.92 4.39
CA MET A 183 -2.05 24.29 3.91
C MET A 183 -3.38 24.46 3.14
N PRO A 184 -3.83 23.51 2.28
CA PRO A 184 -5.12 23.62 1.60
C PRO A 184 -6.33 23.63 2.54
N SER A 185 -6.25 22.92 3.68
CA SER A 185 -7.36 22.77 4.63
C SER A 185 -7.48 23.99 5.54
N LEU A 186 -8.50 24.83 5.32
CA LEU A 186 -8.72 26.03 6.13
C LEU A 186 -8.90 25.70 7.61
N ARG A 187 -9.68 24.67 7.94
CA ARG A 187 -9.94 24.28 9.33
C ARG A 187 -8.65 23.82 9.99
N ASP A 188 -7.96 22.82 9.41
CA ASP A 188 -6.87 22.14 10.10
C ASP A 188 -5.57 22.94 10.10
N PHE A 189 -5.35 23.78 9.07
CA PHE A 189 -4.20 24.67 9.02
C PHE A 189 -4.32 25.86 9.98
N SER A 190 -5.55 26.34 10.25
CA SER A 190 -5.79 27.57 11.02
C SER A 190 -5.15 27.60 12.41
N LYS A 191 -4.91 26.44 13.05
CA LYS A 191 -4.27 26.36 14.37
C LYS A 191 -2.77 26.63 14.35
N ALA A 192 -2.08 26.33 13.25
CA ALA A 192 -0.62 26.44 13.16
C ALA A 192 -0.08 27.83 13.51
N PRO A 193 -0.56 28.94 12.92
CA PRO A 193 -0.02 30.26 13.24
C PRO A 193 -0.15 30.61 14.72
N PHE A 194 -1.27 30.25 15.36
CA PHE A 194 -1.47 30.55 16.79
C PHE A 194 -0.54 29.74 17.69
N ILE A 195 -0.37 28.43 17.45
CA ILE A 195 0.53 27.58 18.24
C ILE A 195 1.98 28.05 18.07
N LEU A 196 2.40 28.33 16.82
CA LEU A 196 3.76 28.77 16.51
C LEU A 196 4.07 30.14 17.14
N LEU A 197 3.13 31.08 17.05
CA LEU A 197 3.27 32.40 17.69
C LEU A 197 3.30 32.28 19.21
N PHE A 198 2.47 31.42 19.79
CA PHE A 198 2.47 31.14 21.22
C PHE A 198 3.84 30.64 21.67
N ILE A 199 4.41 29.63 20.99
CA ILE A 199 5.73 29.08 21.30
C ILE A 199 6.82 30.17 21.18
N ALA A 200 6.77 30.98 20.11
CA ALA A 200 7.71 32.06 19.90
C ALA A 200 7.69 33.09 21.04
N VAL A 201 6.50 33.52 21.47
CA VAL A 201 6.33 34.49 22.57
C VAL A 201 6.69 33.87 23.93
N ALA A 202 6.33 32.60 24.17
CA ALA A 202 6.66 31.86 25.39
C ALA A 202 8.18 31.81 25.63
N PHE A 203 8.95 31.38 24.62
CA PHE A 203 10.41 31.36 24.71
C PHE A 203 11.00 32.78 24.77
N ARG A 204 10.38 33.78 24.12
CA ARG A 204 10.81 35.17 24.23
C ARG A 204 10.71 35.73 25.65
N ILE A 205 9.66 35.34 26.39
CA ILE A 205 9.46 35.68 27.81
C ILE A 205 10.60 35.09 28.65
N LEU A 206 10.96 33.84 28.41
CA LEU A 206 11.95 33.10 29.20
C LEU A 206 13.41 33.50 28.88
N HIS A 207 13.70 33.88 27.64
CA HIS A 207 15.05 34.14 27.17
C HIS A 207 15.72 35.39 27.77
N ARG A 208 14.95 36.46 28.08
CA ARG A 208 15.52 37.73 28.59
C ARG A 208 14.82 38.21 29.86
N ARG A 209 15.55 38.93 30.73
CA ARG A 209 14.94 39.62 31.88
C ARG A 209 13.97 40.70 31.40
N GLN A 210 12.70 40.53 31.72
CA GLN A 210 11.62 41.40 31.28
C GLN A 210 11.43 42.58 32.23
N SER A 211 11.08 43.76 31.68
CA SER A 211 10.46 44.80 32.49
C SER A 211 9.04 44.36 32.88
N PRO A 212 8.49 44.83 34.02
CA PRO A 212 7.11 44.52 34.40
C PRO A 212 6.08 44.83 33.30
N ALA A 213 6.17 46.02 32.70
CA ALA A 213 5.31 46.42 31.59
C ALA A 213 5.51 45.52 30.35
N GLY A 214 6.76 45.21 30.00
CA GLY A 214 7.04 44.32 28.87
C GLY A 214 6.56 42.88 29.11
N PHE A 215 6.55 42.42 30.35
CA PHE A 215 5.99 41.12 30.72
C PHE A 215 4.46 41.13 30.55
N LEU A 216 3.76 42.13 31.12
CA LEU A 216 2.31 42.29 30.95
C LEU A 216 1.90 42.39 29.49
N MET A 217 2.63 43.16 28.66
CA MET A 217 2.36 43.25 27.21
C MET A 217 2.49 41.92 26.47
N ARG A 218 3.44 41.07 26.87
CA ARG A 218 3.59 39.74 26.26
C ARG A 218 2.53 38.77 26.73
N ILE A 219 2.11 38.87 27.99
CA ILE A 219 0.97 38.10 28.51
C ILE A 219 -0.34 38.53 27.85
N LEU A 220 -0.54 39.83 27.62
CA LEU A 220 -1.63 40.36 26.80
C LEU A 220 -1.64 39.72 25.41
N CYS A 221 -0.48 39.71 24.74
CA CYS A 221 -0.34 39.07 23.42
C CYS A 221 -0.67 37.57 23.48
N LEU A 222 -0.14 36.82 24.46
CA LEU A 222 -0.46 35.41 24.63
C LEU A 222 -1.95 35.18 24.88
N ALA A 223 -2.59 36.00 25.71
CA ALA A 223 -4.01 35.88 26.01
C ALA A 223 -4.89 36.10 24.77
N LEU A 224 -4.55 37.09 23.94
CA LEU A 224 -5.22 37.34 22.66
C LEU A 224 -5.00 36.19 21.66
N VAL A 225 -3.77 35.69 21.54
CA VAL A 225 -3.44 34.55 20.65
C VAL A 225 -4.19 33.29 21.07
N LEU A 226 -4.23 33.00 22.38
CA LEU A 226 -4.97 31.86 22.93
C LEU A 226 -6.48 32.02 22.72
N GLY A 227 -7.03 33.18 23.07
CA GLY A 227 -8.46 33.45 22.96
C GLY A 227 -8.95 33.40 21.51
N ALA A 228 -8.26 34.09 20.60
CA ALA A 228 -8.60 34.06 19.18
C ALA A 228 -8.39 32.67 18.59
N GLY A 229 -7.24 32.04 18.84
CA GLY A 229 -6.95 30.71 18.32
C GLY A 229 -7.96 29.66 18.79
N TYR A 230 -8.41 29.72 20.05
CA TYR A 230 -9.39 28.77 20.58
C TYR A 230 -10.75 28.86 19.90
N GLY A 231 -11.14 30.04 19.40
CA GLY A 231 -12.35 30.20 18.57
C GLY A 231 -12.18 29.72 17.12
N PHE A 232 -10.95 29.49 16.65
CA PHE A 232 -10.70 28.81 15.37
C PHE A 232 -10.65 27.30 15.53
N ARG A 233 -9.91 26.81 16.54
CA ARG A 233 -9.75 25.38 16.84
C ARG A 233 -9.53 25.14 18.32
N GLN A 234 -10.19 24.11 18.83
CA GLN A 234 -10.08 23.69 20.24
C GLN A 234 -8.68 23.21 20.63
N ASP A 235 -7.87 22.71 19.67
CA ASP A 235 -6.49 22.25 19.89
C ASP A 235 -5.60 23.31 20.57
N ILE A 236 -5.93 24.60 20.42
CA ILE A 236 -5.17 25.71 21.04
C ILE A 236 -5.16 25.64 22.57
N LEU A 237 -6.10 24.91 23.18
CA LEU A 237 -6.18 24.73 24.63
C LEU A 237 -4.90 24.10 25.22
N ILE A 238 -4.13 23.33 24.44
CA ILE A 238 -2.85 22.75 24.88
C ILE A 238 -1.82 23.82 25.27
N CYS A 239 -1.93 25.04 24.76
CA CYS A 239 -1.01 26.12 25.08
C CYS A 239 -1.30 26.71 26.49
N LEU A 240 -2.50 26.51 27.04
CA LEU A 240 -2.92 27.12 28.30
C LEU A 240 -2.13 26.61 29.52
N PRO A 241 -1.90 25.28 29.71
CA PRO A 241 -1.02 24.79 30.78
C PRO A 241 0.38 25.42 30.75
N VAL A 242 0.97 25.55 29.55
CA VAL A 242 2.28 26.19 29.37
C VAL A 242 2.21 27.66 29.77
N ALA A 243 1.14 28.39 29.43
CA ALA A 243 0.95 29.78 29.84
C ALA A 243 0.96 29.94 31.37
N PHE A 244 0.32 29.02 32.10
CA PHE A 244 0.36 29.01 33.57
C PHE A 244 1.75 28.71 34.14
N VAL A 245 2.55 27.87 33.49
CA VAL A 245 3.95 27.63 33.88
C VAL A 245 4.82 28.86 33.66
N LEU A 246 4.55 29.67 32.62
CA LEU A 246 5.30 30.91 32.36
C LEU A 246 5.09 31.97 33.44
N LEU A 247 3.90 32.04 34.05
CA LEU A 247 3.54 33.07 35.04
C LEU A 247 4.47 33.11 36.26
N PRO A 248 4.80 32.00 36.95
CA PRO A 248 5.77 31.98 38.04
C PRO A 248 7.22 31.93 37.54
N THR A 249 7.48 31.34 36.38
CA THR A 249 8.84 31.08 35.89
C THR A 249 9.45 32.22 35.08
N ALA A 250 8.71 33.25 34.68
CA ALA A 250 9.27 34.36 33.89
C ALA A 250 10.34 35.17 34.66
N PRO A 251 11.50 35.49 34.05
CA PRO A 251 12.52 36.34 34.67
C PRO A 251 12.14 37.82 34.60
N LEU A 252 11.88 38.44 35.76
CA LEU A 252 11.58 39.87 35.86
C LEU A 252 12.80 40.67 36.36
N ARG A 253 12.90 41.93 35.91
CA ARG A 253 13.85 42.91 36.48
C ARG A 253 13.41 43.28 37.90
N GLY A 254 14.37 43.29 38.83
CA GLY A 254 14.09 43.61 40.24
C GLY A 254 13.49 42.46 41.05
N GLY A 255 13.80 41.21 40.70
CA GLY A 255 13.45 40.03 41.50
C GLY A 255 12.04 39.50 41.29
N TYR A 256 11.51 38.82 42.32
CA TYR A 256 10.17 38.25 42.31
C TYR A 256 9.13 39.34 42.63
N ARG A 257 8.17 39.57 41.73
CA ARG A 257 7.14 40.61 41.87
C ARG A 257 5.73 39.99 41.89
N PRO A 258 5.15 39.70 43.08
CA PRO A 258 3.90 38.94 43.18
C PRO A 258 2.72 39.66 42.53
N PHE A 259 2.55 40.97 42.76
CA PHE A 259 1.44 41.74 42.20
C PHE A 259 1.45 41.83 40.67
N VAL A 260 2.63 41.93 40.06
CA VAL A 260 2.76 41.93 38.58
C VAL A 260 2.38 40.56 38.01
N ARG A 261 2.75 39.48 38.70
CA ARG A 261 2.39 38.11 38.29
C ARG A 261 0.90 37.84 38.49
N ALA A 262 0.31 38.30 39.59
CA ALA A 262 -1.13 38.22 39.82
C ALA A 262 -1.92 39.02 38.78
N GLY A 263 -1.49 40.25 38.47
CA GLY A 263 -2.07 41.06 37.39
C GLY A 263 -1.95 40.38 36.02
N ALA A 264 -0.81 39.75 35.73
CA ALA A 264 -0.64 38.95 34.53
C ALA A 264 -1.58 37.73 34.48
N ALA A 265 -1.77 37.03 35.60
CA ALA A 265 -2.69 35.89 35.70
C ALA A 265 -4.14 36.32 35.47
N LEU A 266 -4.58 37.42 36.09
CA LEU A 266 -5.90 38.00 35.90
C LEU A 266 -6.11 38.46 34.45
N LEU A 267 -5.12 39.13 33.87
CA LEU A 267 -5.16 39.57 32.48
C LEU A 267 -5.30 38.38 31.51
N LEU A 268 -4.52 37.32 31.73
CA LEU A 268 -4.58 36.09 30.95
C LEU A 268 -5.98 35.46 31.04
N LEU A 269 -6.48 35.25 32.26
CA LEU A 269 -7.78 34.62 32.51
C LEU A 269 -8.94 35.45 31.95
N ALA A 270 -8.92 36.77 32.15
CA ALA A 270 -10.00 37.65 31.70
C ALA A 270 -10.10 37.66 30.17
N LEU A 271 -8.99 37.87 29.47
CA LEU A 271 -8.99 37.96 28.00
C LEU A 271 -9.20 36.60 27.32
N PHE A 272 -8.57 35.54 27.84
CA PHE A 272 -8.86 34.19 27.38
C PHE A 272 -10.35 33.86 27.59
N GLY A 273 -10.89 34.13 28.79
CA GLY A 273 -12.28 33.89 29.13
C GLY A 273 -13.27 34.61 28.22
N LEU A 274 -13.00 35.88 27.87
CA LEU A 274 -13.86 36.65 26.96
C LEU A 274 -14.00 35.98 25.57
N CYS A 275 -12.90 35.54 24.98
CA CYS A 275 -12.93 34.90 23.65
C CYS A 275 -13.35 33.41 23.72
N ALA A 276 -13.05 32.74 24.82
CA ALA A 276 -13.35 31.32 25.01
C ALA A 276 -14.81 31.08 25.44
N LEU A 277 -15.52 32.08 25.97
CA LEU A 277 -16.87 31.92 26.52
C LEU A 277 -17.85 31.23 25.54
N PRO A 278 -17.93 31.59 24.24
CA PRO A 278 -18.82 30.88 23.31
C PRO A 278 -18.43 29.41 23.15
N VAL A 279 -17.14 29.12 22.99
CA VAL A 279 -16.61 27.75 22.85
C VAL A 279 -16.90 26.93 24.11
N LEU A 280 -16.63 27.49 25.29
CA LEU A 280 -16.89 26.85 26.59
C LEU A 280 -18.38 26.58 26.82
N ARG A 281 -19.27 27.48 26.35
CA ARG A 281 -20.72 27.25 26.38
C ARG A 281 -21.09 26.06 25.49
N GLY A 282 -20.56 26.00 24.26
CA GLY A 282 -20.77 24.86 23.36
C GLY A 282 -20.32 23.54 23.98
N MET A 283 -19.10 23.49 24.51
CA MET A 283 -18.58 22.28 25.17
C MET A 283 -19.37 21.87 26.41
N ARG A 284 -19.93 22.85 27.16
CA ARG A 284 -20.76 22.55 28.33
C ARG A 284 -22.05 21.84 27.93
N HIS A 285 -22.64 22.19 26.79
CA HIS A 285 -23.84 21.52 26.27
C HIS A 285 -23.56 20.07 25.88
N GLU A 286 -22.44 19.81 25.21
CA GLU A 286 -21.97 18.44 24.91
C GLU A 286 -21.35 17.74 26.13
N SER A 287 -21.28 18.40 27.30
CA SER A 287 -20.58 17.91 28.49
C SER A 287 -19.14 17.42 28.22
N GLY A 288 -18.43 18.00 27.25
CA GLY A 288 -17.06 17.62 26.87
C GLY A 288 -16.93 16.26 26.20
N SER A 289 -17.99 15.78 25.56
CA SER A 289 -18.01 14.46 24.94
C SER A 289 -17.03 14.32 23.77
N VAL A 290 -16.90 15.33 22.91
CA VAL A 290 -15.96 15.34 21.76
C VAL A 290 -14.52 15.18 22.21
N THR A 291 -14.12 15.88 23.28
CA THR A 291 -12.78 15.73 23.87
C THR A 291 -12.55 14.32 24.41
N THR A 292 -13.57 13.73 25.01
CA THR A 292 -13.49 12.36 25.54
C THR A 292 -13.37 11.36 24.37
N HIS A 293 -14.21 11.50 23.35
CA HIS A 293 -14.24 10.66 22.16
C HIS A 293 -12.89 10.67 21.42
N THR A 294 -12.36 11.85 21.10
CA THR A 294 -11.07 12.00 20.40
C THR A 294 -9.89 11.40 21.16
N LEU A 295 -9.93 11.42 22.49
CA LEU A 295 -8.90 10.82 23.33
C LEU A 295 -8.95 9.27 23.31
N PHE A 296 -10.13 8.67 23.13
CA PHE A 296 -10.24 7.22 22.87
C PHE A 296 -9.75 6.85 21.48
N GLN A 297 -10.08 7.64 20.45
CA GLN A 297 -9.57 7.38 19.10
C GLN A 297 -8.04 7.29 19.07
N GLY A 298 -7.34 8.11 19.86
CA GLY A 298 -5.89 8.03 19.95
C GLY A 298 -5.34 6.85 20.74
N LEU A 299 -6.17 6.14 21.52
CA LEU A 299 -5.83 4.88 22.19
C LEU A 299 -6.00 3.65 21.27
N SER A 300 -6.46 3.85 20.03
CA SER A 300 -6.57 2.78 19.04
C SER A 300 -5.21 2.23 18.63
N ARG A 301 -5.19 0.94 18.30
CA ARG A 301 -4.00 0.26 17.77
C ARG A 301 -3.42 0.98 16.56
N GLU A 302 -4.26 1.43 15.62
CA GLU A 302 -3.79 2.17 14.44
C GLU A 302 -3.10 3.49 14.80
N ALA A 303 -3.68 4.28 15.70
CA ALA A 303 -3.09 5.56 16.15
C ALA A 303 -1.78 5.33 16.91
N GLU A 304 -1.68 4.27 17.70
CA GLU A 304 -0.46 3.90 18.41
C GLU A 304 0.64 3.41 17.44
N GLN A 305 0.29 2.56 16.47
CA GLN A 305 1.21 2.06 15.45
C GLN A 305 1.77 3.19 14.57
N ALA A 306 1.00 4.25 14.33
CA ALA A 306 1.49 5.45 13.63
C ALA A 306 2.67 6.14 14.36
N MET A 307 2.80 5.94 15.68
CA MET A 307 3.93 6.39 16.49
C MET A 307 5.00 5.32 16.74
N SER A 308 4.95 4.18 16.04
CA SER A 308 5.74 2.99 16.38
C SER A 308 5.58 2.59 17.86
N PHE A 309 4.39 2.77 18.42
CA PHE A 309 4.02 2.41 19.79
C PHE A 309 3.01 1.25 19.78
N GLY A 310 3.02 0.42 20.82
CA GLY A 310 2.07 -0.70 20.96
C GLY A 310 2.74 -2.04 21.27
N ASP A 311 2.25 -3.09 20.62
CA ASP A 311 2.78 -4.47 20.64
C ASP A 311 2.76 -5.15 22.02
N ALA A 312 1.81 -4.78 22.88
CA ALA A 312 1.46 -5.55 24.08
C ALA A 312 0.56 -6.74 23.72
N SER A 313 0.29 -7.63 24.69
CA SER A 313 -0.65 -8.75 24.50
C SER A 313 -2.13 -8.32 24.55
N TYR A 314 -2.42 -7.03 24.46
CA TYR A 314 -3.76 -6.46 24.47
C TYR A 314 -3.81 -5.17 23.64
N ASP A 315 -4.99 -4.88 23.09
CA ASP A 315 -5.35 -3.61 22.47
C ASP A 315 -6.57 -3.02 23.19
N LEU A 316 -6.54 -1.72 23.49
CA LEU A 316 -7.64 -1.04 24.18
C LEU A 316 -8.80 -0.71 23.25
N LEU A 317 -8.46 -0.41 22.01
CA LEU A 317 -9.37 -0.10 20.91
C LEU A 317 -8.66 -0.53 19.62
N LEU A 318 -9.37 -1.15 18.67
CA LEU A 318 -8.73 -1.66 17.46
C LEU A 318 -8.57 -0.56 16.42
N THR A 319 -9.67 0.13 16.08
CA THR A 319 -9.68 1.22 15.09
C THR A 319 -10.05 2.56 15.74
N PRO A 320 -9.58 3.70 15.20
CA PRO A 320 -9.96 5.03 15.67
C PRO A 320 -11.36 5.44 15.16
N SER A 321 -12.18 4.51 14.67
CA SER A 321 -13.48 4.84 14.07
C SER A 321 -14.46 5.37 15.12
N ASP A 322 -15.30 6.33 14.70
CA ASP A 322 -16.32 6.92 15.57
C ASP A 322 -17.30 5.84 16.09
N PRO A 323 -17.79 4.89 15.27
CA PRO A 323 -18.72 3.87 15.72
C PRO A 323 -18.11 2.88 16.73
N GLU A 324 -16.87 2.42 16.52
CA GLU A 324 -16.21 1.52 17.48
C GLU A 324 -15.93 2.23 18.80
N THR A 325 -15.43 3.46 18.75
CA THR A 325 -15.19 4.29 19.94
C THR A 325 -16.48 4.48 20.74
N HIS A 326 -17.58 4.74 20.03
CA HIS A 326 -18.89 4.90 20.65
C HIS A 326 -19.36 3.60 21.30
N ALA A 327 -19.27 2.49 20.58
CA ALA A 327 -19.67 1.17 21.05
C ALA A 327 -18.94 0.74 22.32
N VAL A 328 -17.61 0.92 22.39
CA VAL A 328 -16.81 0.57 23.59
C VAL A 328 -17.26 1.36 24.83
N ILE A 329 -17.50 2.67 24.69
CA ILE A 329 -17.93 3.50 25.82
C ILE A 329 -19.37 3.18 26.22
N ASN A 330 -20.26 2.98 25.25
CA ASN A 330 -21.65 2.60 25.49
C ASN A 330 -21.72 1.23 26.19
N ALA A 331 -21.03 0.23 25.67
CA ALA A 331 -20.90 -1.11 26.26
C ALA A 331 -20.49 -1.05 27.73
N HIS A 332 -19.42 -0.31 28.03
CA HIS A 332 -18.95 -0.15 29.40
C HIS A 332 -19.99 0.50 30.32
N ALA A 333 -20.76 1.47 29.82
CA ALA A 333 -21.87 2.06 30.57
C ALA A 333 -23.00 1.05 30.83
N ARG A 334 -23.41 0.28 29.81
CA ARG A 334 -24.46 -0.73 29.92
C ARG A 334 -24.10 -1.85 30.89
N MET A 335 -22.87 -2.37 30.84
CA MET A 335 -22.35 -3.35 31.80
C MET A 335 -22.35 -2.84 33.26
N ARG A 336 -22.41 -1.52 33.48
CA ARG A 336 -22.52 -0.89 34.80
C ARG A 336 -23.94 -0.54 35.23
N GLY A 337 -24.93 -0.94 34.43
CA GLY A 337 -26.34 -0.65 34.69
C GLY A 337 -26.73 0.79 34.41
N ASP A 338 -25.92 1.56 33.67
CA ASP A 338 -26.37 2.86 33.15
C ASP A 338 -27.45 2.61 32.09
N THR A 339 -28.61 3.24 32.25
CA THR A 339 -29.77 3.11 31.37
C THR A 339 -30.10 4.41 30.64
N GLU A 340 -29.33 5.48 30.87
CA GLU A 340 -29.56 6.75 30.17
C GLU A 340 -29.27 6.56 28.66
N PRO A 341 -30.17 7.01 27.75
CA PRO A 341 -29.97 6.88 26.31
C PRO A 341 -28.72 7.64 25.83
N MET A 342 -27.94 7.02 24.95
CA MET A 342 -26.74 7.63 24.34
C MET A 342 -26.92 7.83 22.84
N SER A 343 -27.95 8.60 22.46
CA SER A 343 -28.38 8.74 21.06
C SER A 343 -27.30 9.17 20.06
N LEU A 344 -26.27 9.87 20.54
CA LEU A 344 -25.06 10.28 19.83
C LEU A 344 -23.88 10.37 20.82
N TYR A 345 -22.65 10.35 20.31
CA TYR A 345 -21.45 10.65 21.11
C TYR A 345 -21.43 12.10 21.64
N LEU A 346 -22.41 12.94 21.31
CA LEU A 346 -22.60 14.28 21.85
C LEU A 346 -23.39 14.32 23.18
N SER A 347 -23.92 13.17 23.64
CA SER A 347 -24.76 13.12 24.84
C SER A 347 -23.97 13.28 26.15
N PRO A 348 -24.55 13.93 27.17
CA PRO A 348 -23.93 14.01 28.50
C PRO A 348 -23.67 12.67 29.16
N ALA A 349 -24.56 11.68 28.97
CA ALA A 349 -24.42 10.33 29.50
C ALA A 349 -23.16 9.66 28.94
N TYR A 350 -22.99 9.67 27.62
CA TYR A 350 -21.81 9.21 26.93
C TYR A 350 -20.53 9.88 27.46
N ALA A 351 -20.54 11.21 27.61
CA ALA A 351 -19.39 11.95 28.11
C ALA A 351 -18.99 11.54 29.53
N ARG A 352 -19.96 11.27 30.41
CA ARG A 352 -19.70 10.78 31.78
C ARG A 352 -19.13 9.37 31.77
N ALA A 353 -19.72 8.48 30.98
CA ALA A 353 -19.26 7.09 30.83
C ALA A 353 -17.82 7.03 30.30
N GLY A 354 -17.51 7.76 29.22
CA GLY A 354 -16.17 7.80 28.65
C GLY A 354 -15.13 8.37 29.61
N ARG A 355 -15.46 9.40 30.40
CA ARG A 355 -14.55 9.92 31.44
C ARG A 355 -14.28 8.92 32.56
N LEU A 356 -15.28 8.13 32.94
CA LEU A 356 -15.14 7.09 33.95
C LEU A 356 -14.21 5.99 33.44
N LEU A 357 -14.51 5.46 32.25
CA LEU A 357 -13.71 4.44 31.60
C LEU A 357 -12.26 4.90 31.40
N PHE A 358 -12.04 6.13 30.93
CA PHE A 358 -10.69 6.66 30.78
C PHE A 358 -9.93 6.74 32.11
N LYS A 359 -10.58 7.14 33.21
CA LYS A 359 -9.94 7.16 34.54
C LYS A 359 -9.51 5.77 34.99
N GLU A 360 -10.30 4.74 34.66
CA GLU A 360 -9.96 3.36 34.98
C GLU A 360 -8.77 2.88 34.16
N TRP A 361 -8.84 3.07 32.84
CA TRP A 361 -7.72 2.77 31.95
C TRP A 361 -6.45 3.52 32.35
N ALA A 362 -6.56 4.80 32.74
CA ALA A 362 -5.41 5.57 33.18
C ALA A 362 -4.77 5.04 34.47
N ARG A 363 -5.57 4.44 35.36
CA ARG A 363 -5.08 3.83 36.60
C ARG A 363 -4.47 2.45 36.36
N THR A 364 -4.97 1.71 35.38
CA THR A 364 -4.52 0.35 35.05
C THR A 364 -3.36 0.32 34.07
N PHE A 365 -3.27 1.30 33.16
CA PHE A 365 -2.24 1.42 32.13
C PHE A 365 -1.39 2.70 32.27
N PRO A 366 -0.87 3.04 33.48
CA PRO A 366 -0.17 4.30 33.68
C PRO A 366 1.17 4.38 32.94
N ALA A 367 1.83 3.24 32.73
CA ALA A 367 3.08 3.20 31.98
C ALA A 367 2.85 3.44 30.49
N ASP A 368 1.78 2.89 29.91
CA ASP A 368 1.43 3.10 28.50
C ASP A 368 1.06 4.56 28.25
N LEU A 369 0.30 5.18 29.15
CA LEU A 369 -0.05 6.61 29.06
C LEU A 369 1.18 7.53 29.14
N PHE A 370 2.20 7.16 29.91
CA PHE A 370 3.46 7.92 29.94
C PHE A 370 4.33 7.63 28.71
N ALA A 371 4.47 6.36 28.32
CA ALA A 371 5.33 5.91 27.24
C ALA A 371 4.87 6.44 25.87
N ARG A 372 3.56 6.56 25.61
CA ARG A 372 3.05 7.15 24.36
C ARG A 372 3.49 8.61 24.17
N GLY A 373 3.68 9.36 25.25
CA GLY A 373 4.20 10.73 25.19
C GLY A 373 5.65 10.75 24.68
N LEU A 374 6.48 9.82 25.18
CA LEU A 374 7.85 9.63 24.70
C LEU A 374 7.89 9.11 23.24
N ALA A 375 6.95 8.23 22.88
CA ALA A 375 6.78 7.77 21.50
C ALA A 375 6.49 8.95 20.57
N SER A 376 5.53 9.82 20.91
CA SER A 376 5.22 11.01 20.13
C SER A 376 6.44 11.95 19.98
N ILE A 377 7.25 12.13 21.02
CA ILE A 377 8.49 12.94 20.93
C ILE A 377 9.46 12.36 19.89
N GLU A 378 9.60 11.04 19.85
CA GLU A 378 10.40 10.35 18.85
C GLU A 378 9.81 10.55 17.44
N THR A 379 8.51 10.26 17.28
CA THR A 379 7.82 10.26 15.99
C THR A 379 7.71 11.65 15.37
N VAL A 380 7.53 12.71 16.17
CA VAL A 380 7.45 14.10 15.67
C VAL A 380 8.70 14.51 14.86
N GLN A 381 9.85 13.90 15.14
CA GLN A 381 11.08 14.18 14.42
C GLN A 381 11.13 13.51 13.03
N GLN A 382 10.22 12.57 12.76
CA GLN A 382 10.10 11.79 11.52
C GLN A 382 8.83 12.16 10.73
N LEU A 383 8.23 13.32 10.99
CA LEU A 383 6.97 13.72 10.37
C LEU A 383 7.04 13.79 8.84
N THR A 384 8.19 14.13 8.28
CA THR A 384 8.33 14.34 6.83
C THR A 384 8.17 13.03 6.06
N GLY A 385 8.90 12.00 6.44
CA GLY A 385 8.85 10.65 5.90
C GLY A 385 7.54 9.94 6.20
N LEU A 386 6.95 10.17 7.37
CA LEU A 386 5.59 9.70 7.67
C LEU A 386 4.56 10.33 6.73
N THR A 387 4.70 11.63 6.45
CA THR A 387 3.81 12.33 5.52
C THR A 387 3.99 11.83 4.10
N LEU A 388 5.23 11.61 3.64
CA LEU A 388 5.52 11.09 2.30
C LEU A 388 4.92 9.70 2.04
N LYS A 389 4.71 8.90 3.08
CA LYS A 389 4.08 7.57 3.01
C LYS A 389 2.55 7.62 3.14
N SER A 390 1.96 8.78 3.41
CA SER A 390 0.52 8.92 3.61
C SER A 390 -0.23 8.99 2.27
N PRO A 391 -1.33 8.23 2.09
CA PRO A 391 -2.16 8.32 0.88
C PRO A 391 -2.66 9.73 0.60
N ALA A 392 -3.00 10.50 1.64
CA ALA A 392 -3.44 11.89 1.51
C ALA A 392 -2.35 12.80 0.89
N TYR A 393 -1.08 12.51 1.19
CA TYR A 393 0.03 13.20 0.56
C TYR A 393 0.28 12.75 -0.86
N THR A 394 0.06 11.47 -1.19
CA THR A 394 0.14 10.99 -2.58
C THR A 394 -0.84 11.75 -3.47
N GLN A 395 -2.08 11.96 -3.02
CA GLN A 395 -3.09 12.77 -3.74
C GLN A 395 -2.64 14.23 -3.89
N THR A 396 -2.19 14.84 -2.79
CA THR A 396 -1.68 16.23 -2.80
C THR A 396 -0.46 16.37 -3.71
N GLY A 397 0.45 15.39 -3.69
CA GLY A 397 1.64 15.33 -4.52
C GLY A 397 1.32 15.12 -6.00
N ALA A 398 0.28 14.33 -6.32
CA ALA A 398 -0.22 14.20 -7.68
C ALA A 398 -0.77 15.53 -8.22
N ALA A 399 -1.55 16.26 -7.42
CA ALA A 399 -2.05 17.59 -7.81
C ALA A 399 -0.92 18.61 -8.01
N LEU A 400 0.21 18.45 -7.30
CA LEU A 400 1.35 19.35 -7.35
C LEU A 400 2.54 18.79 -8.16
N SER A 401 2.35 17.76 -8.98
CA SER A 401 3.43 17.01 -9.64
C SER A 401 4.36 17.89 -10.49
N ASP A 402 3.83 18.96 -11.08
CA ASP A 402 4.58 19.89 -11.92
C ASP A 402 5.60 20.75 -11.14
N TRP A 403 5.48 20.77 -9.81
CA TRP A 403 6.39 21.52 -8.96
C TRP A 403 7.69 20.72 -8.82
N ARG A 404 8.78 21.21 -9.42
CA ARG A 404 10.13 20.62 -9.29
C ARG A 404 10.65 20.46 -7.85
N LEU A 405 9.91 20.96 -6.86
CA LEU A 405 10.19 20.89 -5.44
C LEU A 405 10.00 19.47 -4.84
N PHE A 406 9.28 18.54 -5.48
CA PHE A 406 9.10 17.20 -4.88
C PHE A 406 10.36 16.34 -4.89
N ALA A 407 11.27 16.57 -5.82
CA ALA A 407 12.48 15.77 -6.00
C ALA A 407 13.40 15.77 -4.77
N TRP A 408 13.39 16.83 -3.94
CA TRP A 408 14.26 16.93 -2.77
C TRP A 408 13.63 16.44 -1.46
N HIS A 409 12.30 16.26 -1.39
CA HIS A 409 11.62 15.83 -0.16
C HIS A 409 12.07 14.46 0.32
N THR A 410 12.16 13.49 -0.59
CA THR A 410 12.60 12.13 -0.25
C THR A 410 14.07 12.08 0.17
N PRO A 411 15.03 12.70 -0.57
CA PRO A 411 16.41 12.86 -0.09
C PRO A 411 16.51 13.55 1.28
N TYR A 412 15.73 14.62 1.50
CA TYR A 412 15.69 15.33 2.77
C TYR A 412 15.23 14.42 3.91
N ALA A 413 14.12 13.69 3.75
CA ALA A 413 13.61 12.79 4.78
C ALA A 413 14.64 11.68 5.10
N LYS A 414 15.20 11.03 4.07
CA LYS A 414 16.22 9.98 4.23
C LYS A 414 17.45 10.47 4.99
N PHE A 415 17.86 11.72 4.78
CA PHE A 415 19.01 12.30 5.48
C PHE A 415 18.67 12.87 6.86
N MET A 416 17.52 13.51 7.03
CA MET A 416 17.21 14.27 8.24
C MET A 416 16.55 13.43 9.32
N GLU A 417 15.86 12.34 8.99
CA GLU A 417 15.17 11.55 10.02
C GLU A 417 16.11 10.75 10.92
N PRO A 418 17.16 10.09 10.40
CA PRO A 418 18.12 9.39 11.25
C PRO A 418 19.00 10.36 12.06
N TRP A 419 19.37 11.50 11.47
CA TRP A 419 20.33 12.45 12.04
C TRP A 419 19.69 13.63 12.78
N GLY A 420 18.42 13.89 12.55
CA GLY A 420 17.62 14.96 13.16
C GLY A 420 17.70 14.97 14.69
N PRO A 421 17.49 13.84 15.38
CA PRO A 421 17.64 13.77 16.83
C PRO A 421 19.02 14.18 17.31
N LEU A 422 20.08 13.85 16.57
CA LEU A 422 21.44 14.26 16.90
C LEU A 422 21.63 15.78 16.75
N PHE A 423 21.06 16.39 15.70
CA PHE A 423 21.06 17.85 15.54
C PHE A 423 20.29 18.55 16.65
N VAL A 424 19.13 18.01 17.05
CA VAL A 424 18.34 18.54 18.18
C VAL A 424 19.14 18.43 19.49
N LEU A 425 19.78 17.29 19.76
CA LEU A 425 20.64 17.10 20.94
C LEU A 425 21.84 18.07 20.93
N ALA A 426 22.51 18.25 19.79
CA ALA A 426 23.61 19.20 19.65
C ALA A 426 23.15 20.65 19.85
N ALA A 427 21.98 21.02 19.32
CA ALA A 427 21.38 22.34 19.53
C ALA A 427 21.03 22.56 21.02
N LEU A 428 20.41 21.58 21.68
CA LEU A 428 20.13 21.61 23.11
C LEU A 428 21.42 21.76 23.92
N PHE A 429 22.49 21.06 23.53
CA PHE A 429 23.79 21.17 24.16
C PHE A 429 24.35 22.60 24.08
N LEU A 430 24.36 23.21 22.88
CA LEU A 430 24.78 24.60 22.70
C LEU A 430 23.89 25.59 23.47
N VAL A 431 22.58 25.36 23.53
CA VAL A 431 21.66 26.16 24.36
C VAL A 431 22.03 26.04 25.84
N GLY A 432 22.36 24.85 26.32
CA GLY A 432 22.77 24.58 27.69
C GLY A 432 24.09 25.25 28.08
N LEU A 433 25.07 25.24 27.18
CA LEU A 433 26.34 25.96 27.36
C LEU A 433 26.13 27.46 27.56
N HIS A 434 25.09 28.03 26.93
CA HIS A 434 24.76 29.44 27.10
C HIS A 434 23.86 29.70 28.32
N SER A 435 22.84 28.87 28.53
CA SER A 435 21.85 29.03 29.60
C SER A 435 21.17 27.72 29.99
N ARG A 436 21.51 27.20 31.17
CA ARG A 436 20.88 26.00 31.77
C ARG A 436 19.38 26.17 31.99
N ARG A 437 18.97 27.38 32.36
CA ARG A 437 17.55 27.71 32.52
C ARG A 437 16.81 27.60 31.19
N MET A 438 17.41 28.10 30.11
CA MET A 438 16.82 27.98 28.78
C MET A 438 16.79 26.52 28.33
N LEU A 439 17.86 25.75 28.58
CA LEU A 439 17.87 24.31 28.33
C LEU A 439 16.69 23.61 29.03
N LEU A 440 16.53 23.81 30.34
CA LEU A 440 15.43 23.20 31.09
C LEU A 440 14.06 23.65 30.56
N ALA A 441 13.92 24.93 30.22
CA ALA A 441 12.67 25.44 29.65
C ALA A 441 12.36 24.84 28.28
N VAL A 442 13.36 24.64 27.42
CA VAL A 442 13.19 23.98 26.12
C VAL A 442 12.81 22.51 26.34
N LEU A 443 13.51 21.77 27.21
CA LEU A 443 13.20 20.38 27.51
C LEU A 443 11.75 20.20 27.99
N ILE A 444 11.27 21.07 28.88
CA ILE A 444 9.91 20.99 29.42
C ILE A 444 8.87 21.45 28.38
N ILE A 445 9.02 22.65 27.82
CA ILE A 445 7.99 23.24 26.95
C ILE A 445 7.96 22.54 25.59
N LEU A 446 9.12 22.37 24.95
CA LEU A 446 9.17 21.70 23.65
C LEU A 446 8.86 20.21 23.81
N GLY A 447 9.33 19.57 24.89
CA GLY A 447 8.96 18.19 25.22
C GLY A 447 7.45 18.02 25.39
N TYR A 448 6.77 18.94 26.08
CA TYR A 448 5.31 18.95 26.19
C TYR A 448 4.62 19.08 24.81
N PHE A 449 5.06 20.03 23.98
CA PHE A 449 4.49 20.21 22.64
C PHE A 449 4.75 19.01 21.72
N MET A 450 5.89 18.32 21.88
CA MET A 450 6.18 17.11 21.12
C MET A 450 5.48 15.86 21.67
N ALA A 451 5.07 15.86 22.95
CA ALA A 451 4.37 14.75 23.58
C ALA A 451 2.84 14.80 23.43
N TYR A 452 2.21 15.99 23.41
CA TYR A 452 0.74 16.08 23.35
C TYR A 452 0.09 15.45 22.11
N PRO A 453 0.71 15.40 20.91
CA PRO A 453 0.09 14.73 19.76
C PRO A 453 -0.15 13.25 20.03
N SER A 454 0.50 12.66 21.04
CA SER A 454 0.20 11.31 21.51
C SER A 454 -1.28 11.10 21.84
N LEU A 455 -2.04 12.13 22.22
CA LEU A 455 -3.47 12.03 22.53
C LEU A 455 -4.31 11.54 21.34
N LEU A 456 -3.93 11.90 20.11
CA LEU A 456 -4.46 11.40 18.85
C LEU A 456 -3.42 11.69 17.77
N PHE A 457 -2.54 10.71 17.52
CA PHE A 457 -1.39 10.96 16.65
C PHE A 457 -1.76 10.81 15.18
N GLN A 458 -1.85 11.94 14.51
CA GLN A 458 -1.98 12.04 13.07
C GLN A 458 -1.18 13.26 12.59
N VAL A 459 -0.75 13.25 11.33
CA VAL A 459 0.04 14.37 10.76
C VAL A 459 -0.67 15.71 10.97
N ARG A 460 -2.01 15.76 10.83
CA ARG A 460 -2.82 16.98 11.07
C ARG A 460 -2.75 17.53 12.50
N HIS A 461 -2.37 16.74 13.50
CA HIS A 461 -2.19 17.20 14.89
C HIS A 461 -0.73 17.52 15.22
N ALA A 462 0.24 17.09 14.41
CA ALA A 462 1.66 17.27 14.69
C ALA A 462 2.43 18.16 13.70
N PHE A 463 1.87 18.48 12.52
CA PHE A 463 2.60 19.14 11.43
C PHE A 463 3.27 20.47 11.81
N HIS A 464 2.67 21.26 12.69
CA HIS A 464 3.23 22.54 13.15
C HIS A 464 4.47 22.36 14.04
N LEU A 465 4.88 21.13 14.36
CA LEU A 465 6.13 20.80 15.05
C LEU A 465 7.24 20.39 14.08
N ALA A 466 6.96 20.30 12.77
CA ALA A 466 7.95 19.97 11.75
C ALA A 466 9.11 20.98 11.68
N PHE A 467 8.97 22.17 12.30
CA PHE A 467 10.04 23.18 12.38
C PHE A 467 11.22 22.76 13.26
N VAL A 468 11.06 21.80 14.19
CA VAL A 468 12.05 21.51 15.23
C VAL A 468 13.40 21.10 14.65
N VAL A 469 13.40 20.15 13.71
CA VAL A 469 14.63 19.67 13.05
C VAL A 469 15.27 20.76 12.17
N PRO A 470 14.53 21.44 11.26
CA PRO A 470 15.05 22.60 10.52
C PRO A 470 15.63 23.71 11.42
N TRP A 471 14.97 24.01 12.54
CA TRP A 471 15.43 25.03 13.48
C TRP A 471 16.76 24.62 14.11
N ALA A 472 16.88 23.37 14.57
CA ALA A 472 18.10 22.85 15.18
C ALA A 472 19.28 22.89 14.19
N LEU A 473 19.05 22.41 12.96
CA LEU A 473 20.06 22.43 11.90
C LEU A 473 20.53 23.85 11.58
N LEU A 474 19.61 24.77 11.30
CA LEU A 474 19.95 26.15 10.93
C LEU A 474 20.57 26.91 12.10
N PHE A 475 20.19 26.60 13.34
CA PHE A 475 20.83 27.13 14.53
C PHE A 475 22.30 26.71 14.62
N LEU A 476 22.60 25.43 14.39
CA LEU A 476 23.98 24.91 14.36
C LEU A 476 24.80 25.52 13.21
N LEU A 477 24.22 25.58 12.00
CA LEU A 477 24.89 26.20 10.84
C LEU A 477 25.18 27.68 11.06
N HIS A 478 24.24 28.43 11.67
CA HIS A 478 24.47 29.82 12.03
C HIS A 478 25.53 29.98 13.13
N ALA A 479 25.59 29.06 14.10
CA ALA A 479 26.67 29.04 15.09
C ALA A 479 28.05 28.84 14.45
N LEU A 480 28.15 27.91 13.49
CA LEU A 480 29.37 27.67 12.70
C LEU A 480 29.74 28.85 11.80
N PHE A 481 28.75 29.47 11.15
CA PHE A 481 28.96 30.65 10.32
C PHE A 481 29.55 31.82 11.13
N ARG A 482 29.08 32.02 12.37
CA ARG A 482 29.61 33.07 13.26
C ARG A 482 31.04 32.84 13.72
N THR A 483 31.45 31.59 13.95
CA THR A 483 32.83 31.29 14.39
C THR A 483 33.82 31.47 13.24
N THR A 484 33.43 31.11 12.03
CA THR A 484 34.24 31.27 10.81
C THR A 484 34.30 32.72 10.34
N SER A 485 33.17 33.46 10.34
CA SER A 485 33.15 34.88 9.93
C SER A 485 33.94 35.80 10.88
N ARG A 486 34.04 35.44 12.17
CA ARG A 486 34.92 36.14 13.13
C ARG A 486 36.40 36.05 12.80
N ARG A 487 36.83 35.04 12.04
CA ARG A 487 38.21 34.96 11.53
C ARG A 487 38.44 35.83 10.29
N VAL A 488 37.40 36.38 9.67
CA VAL A 488 37.45 37.09 8.37
C VAL A 488 37.08 38.57 8.48
N SER A 489 36.35 39.02 9.51
CA SER A 489 36.01 40.45 9.68
C SER A 489 36.25 40.96 11.11
N HIS A 490 37.17 41.90 11.27
CA HIS A 490 37.48 42.57 12.54
C HIS A 490 36.51 43.71 12.94
N THR A 491 35.35 43.86 12.30
CA THR A 491 34.59 45.13 12.37
C THR A 491 33.21 45.11 13.03
N GLU A 492 32.67 44.00 13.54
CA GLU A 492 31.41 44.00 14.31
C GLU A 492 31.40 43.01 15.48
N ALA A 493 32.45 43.05 16.30
CA ALA A 493 32.54 42.26 17.53
C ALA A 493 31.94 43.04 18.72
N ASP A 494 30.62 43.01 18.87
CA ASP A 494 29.95 43.43 20.12
C ASP A 494 28.98 42.34 20.59
N GLN A 495 29.58 41.21 20.95
CA GLN A 495 29.11 40.15 21.86
C GLN A 495 30.25 39.14 21.98
N ALA A 496 31.40 39.61 22.49
CA ALA A 496 32.54 38.78 22.80
C ALA A 496 32.12 37.60 23.69
N LEU A 497 32.71 36.43 23.45
CA LEU A 497 32.89 35.46 24.53
C LEU A 497 33.45 36.25 25.72
N PRO A 498 32.93 36.08 26.95
CA PRO A 498 33.39 36.89 28.07
C PRO A 498 34.92 36.82 28.15
N GLU A 499 35.58 37.96 28.13
CA GLU A 499 37.01 38.04 28.43
C GLU A 499 37.20 37.41 29.82
N GLY A 500 37.88 36.25 29.87
CA GLY A 500 38.03 35.44 31.09
C GLY A 500 37.51 33.99 31.03
N VAL A 501 37.10 33.45 29.87
CA VAL A 501 36.79 32.00 29.75
C VAL A 501 38.07 31.18 29.85
N THR A 502 38.35 30.61 31.03
CA THR A 502 39.39 29.61 31.20
C THR A 502 38.93 28.25 30.65
N PRO A 503 39.84 27.36 30.18
CA PRO A 503 39.48 25.99 29.79
C PRO A 503 38.69 25.24 30.87
N VAL A 504 38.98 25.53 32.14
CA VAL A 504 38.29 24.99 33.33
C VAL A 504 36.82 25.45 33.38
N SER A 505 36.53 26.72 33.12
CA SER A 505 35.15 27.24 33.09
C SER A 505 34.31 26.63 31.96
N MET A 506 34.94 26.33 30.82
CA MET A 506 34.31 25.69 29.67
C MET A 506 34.05 24.20 29.92
N ALA A 507 35.03 23.48 30.50
CA ALA A 507 34.86 22.10 30.92
C ALA A 507 33.77 21.94 31.98
N ARG A 508 33.67 22.88 32.92
CA ARG A 508 32.59 22.90 33.92
C ARG A 508 31.21 23.12 33.28
N ALA A 509 31.08 24.09 32.39
CA ALA A 509 29.81 24.33 31.68
C ALA A 509 29.38 23.13 30.83
N PHE A 510 30.34 22.44 30.22
CA PHE A 510 30.12 21.19 29.50
C PHE A 510 29.58 20.10 30.44
N ALA A 511 30.28 19.84 31.55
CA ALA A 511 29.89 18.82 32.52
C ALA A 511 28.51 19.09 33.14
N GLU A 512 28.21 20.34 33.48
CA GLU A 512 26.91 20.73 34.04
C GLU A 512 25.78 20.59 33.00
N THR A 513 26.04 20.93 31.73
CA THR A 513 25.05 20.75 30.65
C THR A 513 24.77 19.27 30.39
N ALA A 514 25.82 18.46 30.29
CA ALA A 514 25.71 17.01 30.17
C ALA A 514 24.96 16.42 31.37
N GLY A 515 25.26 16.90 32.59
CA GLY A 515 24.57 16.49 33.81
C GLY A 515 23.06 16.75 33.78
N VAL A 516 22.60 17.91 33.30
CA VAL A 516 21.16 18.22 33.18
C VAL A 516 20.47 17.30 32.18
N LEU A 517 21.09 17.06 31.01
CA LEU A 517 20.54 16.16 29.99
C LEU A 517 20.46 14.72 30.51
N LEU A 518 21.55 14.21 31.08
CA LEU A 518 21.61 12.85 31.64
C LEU A 518 20.62 12.67 32.79
N LEU A 519 20.49 13.64 33.69
CA LEU A 519 19.53 13.58 34.79
C LEU A 519 18.09 13.61 34.30
N THR A 520 17.79 14.36 33.25
CA THR A 520 16.44 14.37 32.63
C THR A 520 16.11 13.01 32.02
N ILE A 521 17.05 12.42 31.26
CA ILE A 521 16.89 11.09 30.67
C ILE A 521 16.73 10.04 31.78
N ALA A 522 17.58 10.07 32.80
CA ALA A 522 17.53 9.16 33.94
C ALA A 522 16.22 9.29 34.73
N ALA A 523 15.69 10.49 34.92
CA ALA A 523 14.42 10.73 35.59
C ALA A 523 13.24 10.14 34.78
N CYS A 524 13.19 10.38 33.47
CA CYS A 524 12.16 9.79 32.60
C CYS A 524 12.25 8.25 32.57
N ALA A 525 13.46 7.70 32.46
CA ALA A 525 13.68 6.25 32.47
C ALA A 525 13.28 5.62 33.81
N SER A 526 13.66 6.23 34.92
CA SER A 526 13.32 5.73 36.27
C SER A 526 11.81 5.76 36.52
N LEU A 527 11.15 6.86 36.12
CA LEU A 527 9.69 6.95 36.19
C LEU A 527 9.01 5.89 35.32
N LEU A 528 9.46 5.70 34.08
CA LEU A 528 8.90 4.68 33.19
C LEU A 528 9.09 3.26 33.77
N ILE A 529 10.26 2.93 34.32
CA ILE A 529 10.52 1.64 34.95
C ILE A 529 9.58 1.42 36.13
N ALA A 530 9.42 2.41 37.02
CA ALA A 530 8.51 2.32 38.16
C ALA A 530 7.06 2.12 37.72
N LEU A 531 6.58 2.91 36.75
CA LEU A 531 5.23 2.78 36.21
C LEU A 531 4.99 1.41 35.56
N ARG A 532 5.99 0.86 34.85
CA ARG A 532 5.89 -0.47 34.24
C ARG A 532 5.78 -1.58 35.26
N GLN A 533 6.46 -1.48 36.40
CA GLN A 533 6.31 -2.48 37.46
C GLN A 533 4.88 -2.48 38.01
N VAL A 534 4.31 -1.28 38.26
CA VAL A 534 2.93 -1.13 38.72
C VAL A 534 1.93 -1.68 37.68
N GLN A 535 2.06 -1.25 36.43
CA GLN A 535 1.19 -1.70 35.35
C GLN A 535 1.31 -3.20 35.11
N ALA A 536 2.53 -3.77 35.08
CA ALA A 536 2.72 -5.18 34.82
C ALA A 536 2.03 -6.07 35.87
N ALA A 537 2.03 -5.66 37.14
CA ALA A 537 1.28 -6.35 38.19
C ALA A 537 -0.23 -6.30 37.95
N GLN A 538 -0.78 -5.12 37.65
CA GLN A 538 -2.21 -4.92 37.43
C GLN A 538 -2.72 -5.66 36.18
N VAL A 539 -1.99 -5.56 35.06
CA VAL A 539 -2.41 -6.14 33.79
C VAL A 539 -2.24 -7.66 33.78
N ARG A 540 -1.26 -8.23 34.51
CA ARG A 540 -1.19 -9.70 34.68
C ARG A 540 -2.35 -10.24 35.51
N HIS A 541 -2.78 -9.51 36.54
CA HIS A 541 -3.98 -9.87 37.30
C HIS A 541 -5.23 -9.81 36.40
N LEU A 542 -5.33 -8.78 35.55
CA LEU A 542 -6.38 -8.70 34.53
C LEU A 542 -6.31 -9.88 33.56
N ALA A 543 -5.14 -10.21 33.00
CA ALA A 543 -4.98 -11.33 32.09
C ALA A 543 -5.40 -12.67 32.73
N ALA A 544 -5.09 -12.87 34.01
CA ALA A 544 -5.52 -14.05 34.76
C ALA A 544 -7.06 -14.12 34.87
N SER A 545 -7.76 -13.00 35.10
CA SER A 545 -9.22 -13.01 35.16
C SER A 545 -9.86 -13.41 33.82
N TYR A 546 -9.27 -13.01 32.70
CA TYR A 546 -9.72 -13.42 31.36
C TYR A 546 -9.41 -14.91 31.11
N GLY A 547 -8.24 -15.40 31.54
CA GLY A 547 -7.88 -16.82 31.40
C GLY A 547 -8.77 -17.78 32.19
N HIS A 548 -9.40 -17.32 33.28
CA HIS A 548 -10.26 -18.13 34.15
C HIS A 548 -11.76 -18.09 33.79
N THR A 549 -12.18 -17.33 32.78
CA THR A 549 -13.61 -17.25 32.43
C THR A 549 -14.14 -18.55 31.83
N SER A 550 -15.41 -18.87 32.16
CA SER A 550 -16.17 -19.94 31.52
C SER A 550 -16.34 -19.65 30.03
N ARG A 551 -16.05 -20.66 29.20
CA ARG A 551 -16.07 -20.57 27.73
C ARG A 551 -16.95 -21.69 27.21
N ILE A 552 -17.97 -21.33 26.45
CA ILE A 552 -18.92 -22.26 25.85
C ILE A 552 -18.55 -22.40 24.36
N PRO A 553 -18.31 -23.62 23.85
CA PRO A 553 -18.07 -23.84 22.42
C PRO A 553 -19.23 -23.31 21.58
N LEU A 554 -18.93 -22.61 20.50
CA LEU A 554 -19.91 -22.16 19.52
C LEU A 554 -19.87 -23.06 18.28
N ASP A 555 -21.02 -23.55 17.87
CA ASP A 555 -21.16 -24.20 16.57
C ASP A 555 -21.01 -23.16 15.47
N THR A 556 -20.15 -23.43 14.49
CA THR A 556 -19.87 -22.52 13.38
C THR A 556 -20.16 -23.15 12.03
N THR A 557 -20.85 -22.45 11.15
CA THR A 557 -20.88 -22.75 9.71
C THR A 557 -19.66 -22.14 9.03
N THR A 558 -19.30 -22.69 7.88
CA THR A 558 -18.19 -22.21 7.07
C THR A 558 -18.69 -21.81 5.70
N GLU A 559 -18.35 -20.60 5.27
CA GLU A 559 -18.63 -20.09 3.93
C GLU A 559 -17.36 -19.46 3.35
N THR A 560 -17.23 -19.41 2.03
CA THR A 560 -16.11 -18.72 1.38
C THR A 560 -16.59 -17.38 0.83
N GLU A 561 -16.09 -16.27 1.38
CA GLU A 561 -16.48 -14.92 1.00
C GLU A 561 -15.22 -14.07 0.76
N GLY A 562 -15.12 -13.44 -0.42
CA GLY A 562 -14.06 -12.47 -0.74
C GLY A 562 -12.63 -13.00 -0.55
N GLY A 563 -12.39 -14.29 -0.84
CA GLY A 563 -11.10 -14.95 -0.66
C GLY A 563 -10.77 -15.36 0.78
N TYR A 564 -11.74 -15.29 1.69
CA TYR A 564 -11.62 -15.75 3.09
C TYR A 564 -12.57 -16.91 3.36
N GLN A 565 -12.12 -17.87 4.15
CA GLN A 565 -12.97 -18.86 4.80
C GLN A 565 -13.54 -18.23 6.08
N VAL A 566 -14.84 -17.94 6.06
CA VAL A 566 -15.57 -17.27 7.12
C VAL A 566 -16.22 -18.28 8.04
N TYR A 567 -15.89 -18.19 9.32
CA TYR A 567 -16.50 -18.97 10.40
C TYR A 567 -17.61 -18.16 11.03
N GLN A 568 -18.86 -18.52 10.72
CA GLN A 568 -20.06 -17.82 11.16
C GLN A 568 -20.73 -18.62 12.30
N PRO A 569 -21.11 -17.99 13.43
CA PRO A 569 -21.89 -18.65 14.46
C PRO A 569 -23.26 -19.11 13.93
N VAL A 570 -23.66 -20.37 14.21
CA VAL A 570 -24.96 -20.94 13.76
C VAL A 570 -26.15 -20.19 14.36
N ARG A 571 -25.99 -19.65 15.57
CA ARG A 571 -27.00 -18.89 16.30
C ARG A 571 -26.47 -17.49 16.59
N THR A 572 -27.38 -16.53 16.68
CA THR A 572 -27.04 -15.19 17.19
C THR A 572 -26.35 -15.32 18.54
N LEU A 573 -25.25 -14.59 18.72
CA LEU A 573 -24.47 -14.64 19.94
C LEU A 573 -25.29 -14.10 21.11
N PRO A 574 -25.16 -14.68 22.32
CA PRO A 574 -25.80 -14.11 23.48
C PRO A 574 -25.34 -12.69 23.76
N GLY A 575 -26.30 -11.82 24.03
CA GLY A 575 -26.14 -10.37 24.16
C GLY A 575 -26.48 -9.59 22.89
N LEU A 576 -26.62 -10.25 21.73
CA LEU A 576 -26.93 -9.61 20.44
C LEU A 576 -28.35 -9.93 19.93
N GLU A 577 -29.13 -10.79 20.60
CA GLU A 577 -30.42 -11.27 20.09
C GLU A 577 -31.46 -10.16 19.89
N GLU A 578 -31.41 -9.12 20.72
CA GLU A 578 -32.32 -7.96 20.68
C GLU A 578 -31.63 -6.68 20.17
N SER A 579 -30.50 -6.79 19.47
CA SER A 579 -29.78 -5.62 18.93
C SER A 579 -30.64 -4.75 17.99
N TRP A 580 -31.64 -5.35 17.34
CA TRP A 580 -32.61 -4.68 16.49
C TRP A 580 -33.62 -3.81 17.25
N ASN A 581 -33.80 -4.04 18.56
CA ASN A 581 -34.75 -3.32 19.41
C ASN A 581 -34.08 -2.21 20.25
N LEU A 582 -32.80 -1.94 20.01
CA LEU A 582 -32.06 -0.95 20.78
C LEU A 582 -32.53 0.48 20.49
N PRO A 583 -32.51 1.38 21.50
CA PRO A 583 -32.59 2.82 21.25
C PRO A 583 -31.51 3.27 20.28
N LEU A 584 -31.80 4.34 19.52
CA LEU A 584 -30.78 4.97 18.65
C LEU A 584 -29.50 5.25 19.47
N GLY A 585 -28.34 4.92 18.91
CA GLY A 585 -27.03 5.16 19.55
C GLY A 585 -26.66 4.18 20.66
N ASP A 586 -27.49 3.17 20.98
CA ASP A 586 -27.10 2.13 21.92
C ASP A 586 -26.43 0.94 21.22
N ALA A 587 -25.53 0.27 21.95
CA ALA A 587 -24.77 -0.86 21.47
C ALA A 587 -25.12 -2.13 22.28
N ALA A 588 -25.45 -3.20 21.57
CA ALA A 588 -25.42 -4.56 22.09
C ALA A 588 -23.99 -5.10 22.03
N THR A 589 -23.64 -5.95 22.98
CA THR A 589 -22.28 -6.47 23.14
C THR A 589 -22.26 -7.96 23.28
N SER A 590 -21.21 -8.57 22.71
CA SER A 590 -20.86 -9.96 23.00
C SER A 590 -19.35 -10.12 22.97
N TYR A 591 -18.88 -11.23 23.54
CA TYR A 591 -17.46 -11.48 23.71
C TYR A 591 -17.10 -12.91 23.32
N ILE A 592 -16.27 -13.02 22.29
CA ILE A 592 -15.88 -14.32 21.72
C ILE A 592 -14.40 -14.59 21.96
N VAL A 593 -14.05 -15.87 21.99
CA VAL A 593 -12.66 -16.35 22.03
C VAL A 593 -12.40 -17.19 20.79
N LEU A 594 -11.44 -16.75 19.99
CA LEU A 594 -10.93 -17.51 18.85
C LEU A 594 -9.70 -18.31 19.32
N SER A 595 -9.75 -19.63 19.18
CA SER A 595 -8.65 -20.53 19.49
C SER A 595 -7.93 -20.93 18.23
N LEU A 596 -6.65 -20.56 18.13
CA LEU A 596 -5.80 -20.85 16.97
C LEU A 596 -4.56 -21.63 17.39
N LYS A 597 -4.13 -22.55 16.54
CA LYS A 597 -2.81 -23.19 16.67
C LYS A 597 -1.69 -22.17 16.39
N PRO A 598 -0.49 -22.37 16.94
CA PRO A 598 0.67 -21.53 16.66
C PRO A 598 0.96 -21.47 15.15
N ALA A 599 1.24 -20.27 14.64
CA ALA A 599 1.53 -20.04 13.23
C ALA A 599 3.01 -19.75 12.97
N GLU A 600 3.54 -20.23 11.85
CA GLU A 600 4.93 -20.02 11.43
C GLU A 600 5.20 -18.60 10.91
N TYR A 601 4.16 -17.93 10.41
CA TYR A 601 4.23 -16.58 9.85
C TYR A 601 3.01 -15.76 10.27
N ALA A 602 3.12 -14.43 10.16
CA ALA A 602 2.01 -13.55 10.49
C ALA A 602 0.94 -13.62 9.39
N PHE A 603 -0.30 -13.40 9.77
CA PHE A 603 -1.42 -13.44 8.84
C PHE A 603 -2.56 -12.54 9.33
N PRO A 604 -3.36 -11.99 8.40
CA PRO A 604 -4.55 -11.26 8.77
C PRO A 604 -5.69 -12.16 9.20
N ILE A 605 -6.51 -11.65 10.10
CA ILE A 605 -7.88 -12.12 10.32
C ILE A 605 -8.84 -10.98 10.05
N LYS A 606 -10.02 -11.29 9.51
CA LYS A 606 -11.11 -10.32 9.33
C LYS A 606 -12.18 -10.54 10.38
N ILE A 607 -12.60 -9.46 11.03
CA ILE A 607 -13.81 -9.44 11.86
C ILE A 607 -14.90 -8.86 10.96
N LEU A 608 -15.89 -9.67 10.58
CA LEU A 608 -16.88 -9.31 9.56
C LEU A 608 -18.22 -8.91 10.17
N TYR A 609 -18.81 -7.89 9.55
CA TYR A 609 -20.17 -7.42 9.74
C TYR A 609 -20.87 -7.36 8.38
N GLU A 610 -22.19 -7.55 8.37
CA GLU A 610 -23.00 -7.57 7.15
C GLU A 610 -22.81 -6.25 6.37
N PRO A 611 -22.49 -6.30 5.06
CA PRO A 611 -22.27 -5.11 4.25
C PRO A 611 -23.55 -4.29 4.08
N GLN A 612 -23.39 -2.98 3.92
CA GLN A 612 -24.49 -2.01 3.67
C GLN A 612 -25.53 -1.91 4.80
N ARG A 613 -25.20 -2.40 6.00
CA ARG A 613 -26.11 -2.39 7.16
C ARG A 613 -25.50 -1.60 8.31
N GLY A 614 -26.10 -0.45 8.65
CA GLY A 614 -25.63 0.42 9.74
C GLY A 614 -24.16 0.84 9.65
N ALA A 615 -23.49 0.94 10.80
CA ALA A 615 -22.09 1.38 10.90
C ALA A 615 -21.14 0.30 10.39
N TYR A 616 -20.21 0.70 9.52
CA TYR A 616 -19.19 -0.21 9.02
C TYR A 616 -18.14 -0.50 10.10
N LEU A 617 -18.29 -1.64 10.79
CA LEU A 617 -17.34 -2.15 11.77
C LEU A 617 -16.43 -3.27 11.22
N THR A 618 -16.58 -3.69 9.96
CA THR A 618 -15.72 -4.71 9.37
C THR A 618 -14.27 -4.23 9.31
N ARG A 619 -13.35 -5.06 9.80
CA ARG A 619 -11.94 -4.67 10.02
C ARG A 619 -10.99 -5.86 9.98
N GLU A 620 -9.74 -5.60 9.64
CA GLU A 620 -8.69 -6.61 9.49
C GLU A 620 -7.58 -6.38 10.51
N ILE A 621 -7.11 -7.45 11.16
CA ILE A 621 -6.08 -7.40 12.21
C ILE A 621 -4.98 -8.39 11.85
N ILE A 622 -3.72 -7.93 11.91
CA ILE A 622 -2.56 -8.81 11.76
C ILE A 622 -2.32 -9.56 13.07
N LEU A 623 -2.38 -10.88 13.00
CA LEU A 623 -1.91 -11.77 14.06
C LEU A 623 -0.43 -12.08 13.81
N PRO A 624 0.46 -11.80 14.79
CA PRO A 624 1.88 -12.07 14.61
C PRO A 624 2.17 -13.57 14.57
N ALA A 625 3.26 -13.93 13.89
CA ALA A 625 3.80 -15.28 13.95
C ALA A 625 4.09 -15.71 15.40
N SER A 626 4.06 -17.01 15.65
CA SER A 626 4.29 -17.59 16.96
C SER A 626 5.04 -18.93 16.89
N PRO A 627 6.18 -19.00 16.17
CA PRO A 627 6.93 -20.24 16.06
C PRO A 627 7.41 -20.69 17.45
N GLY A 628 7.22 -21.97 17.77
CA GLY A 628 7.67 -22.58 19.02
C GLY A 628 6.86 -22.24 20.28
N VAL A 629 5.69 -21.60 20.15
CA VAL A 629 4.75 -21.47 21.29
C VAL A 629 4.01 -22.80 21.49
N GLU A 630 3.95 -23.29 22.72
CA GLU A 630 3.25 -24.54 23.04
C GLU A 630 1.76 -24.31 23.35
N GLY A 631 0.91 -25.14 22.75
CA GLY A 631 -0.54 -25.11 22.94
C GLY A 631 -1.26 -24.03 22.14
N ASP A 632 -2.58 -23.98 22.30
CA ASP A 632 -3.42 -23.05 21.56
C ASP A 632 -3.26 -21.61 22.03
N LEU A 633 -3.33 -20.69 21.07
CA LEU A 633 -3.40 -19.26 21.30
C LEU A 633 -4.87 -18.84 21.40
N LEU A 634 -5.21 -18.13 22.48
CA LEU A 634 -6.55 -17.64 22.72
C LEU A 634 -6.61 -16.14 22.43
N TYR A 635 -7.42 -15.77 21.45
CA TYR A 635 -7.68 -14.38 21.09
C TYR A 635 -9.09 -14.02 21.55
N PHE A 636 -9.18 -13.16 22.55
CA PHE A 636 -10.45 -12.62 23.02
C PHE A 636 -10.80 -11.39 22.20
N ILE A 637 -11.99 -11.36 21.62
CA ILE A 637 -12.41 -10.38 20.63
C ILE A 637 -13.78 -9.81 21.03
N PRO A 638 -13.89 -8.49 21.26
CA PRO A 638 -15.18 -7.85 21.47
C PRO A 638 -15.95 -7.64 20.18
N VAL A 639 -17.25 -7.93 20.25
CA VAL A 639 -18.22 -7.82 19.16
C VAL A 639 -19.31 -6.84 19.59
N TYR A 640 -19.65 -5.89 18.69
CA TYR A 640 -20.57 -4.81 18.98
C TYR A 640 -21.59 -4.64 17.86
N GLU A 641 -22.88 -4.64 18.19
CA GLU A 641 -23.96 -4.28 17.26
C GLU A 641 -24.59 -2.96 17.71
N LEU A 642 -24.31 -1.91 16.95
CA LEU A 642 -24.70 -0.53 17.21
C LEU A 642 -25.96 -0.20 16.39
N ALA A 643 -26.98 0.33 17.07
CA ALA A 643 -28.16 0.87 16.42
C ALA A 643 -27.84 2.23 15.77
N ASP A 644 -27.62 2.20 14.45
CA ASP A 644 -26.86 3.20 13.72
C ASP A 644 -27.66 4.27 12.95
N TYR A 645 -26.91 5.30 12.52
CA TYR A 645 -27.30 6.59 11.92
C TYR A 645 -27.45 6.53 10.38
N THR A 646 -28.58 6.08 9.86
CA THR A 646 -28.89 6.24 8.41
C THR A 646 -29.25 7.72 8.07
N PRO A 647 -29.19 8.19 6.80
CA PRO A 647 -29.15 9.62 6.41
C PRO A 647 -30.25 10.49 7.02
N THR A 648 -30.05 11.82 7.04
CA THR A 648 -30.91 12.85 7.68
C THR A 648 -32.43 12.65 7.50
N GLU A 649 -32.86 12.12 6.35
CA GLU A 649 -34.26 11.77 6.04
C GLU A 649 -34.84 10.68 6.98
N PHE A 650 -34.00 9.77 7.44
CA PHE A 650 -34.34 8.67 8.35
C PHE A 650 -34.39 9.13 9.81
N LEU A 651 -33.49 10.03 10.21
CA LEU A 651 -33.53 10.71 11.51
C LEU A 651 -34.83 11.49 11.70
N LEU A 652 -35.29 12.20 10.66
CA LEU A 652 -36.57 12.90 10.65
C LEU A 652 -37.75 11.93 10.81
N THR A 653 -37.65 10.74 10.23
CA THR A 653 -38.69 9.70 10.30
C THR A 653 -38.76 9.06 11.70
N LYS A 654 -37.61 8.68 12.30
CA LYS A 654 -37.55 8.10 13.66
C LYS A 654 -37.95 9.11 14.74
N HIS A 655 -37.57 10.38 14.58
CA HIS A 655 -37.99 11.46 15.47
C HIS A 655 -39.51 11.73 15.40
N ARG A 656 -40.16 11.40 14.28
CA ARG A 656 -41.61 11.54 14.05
C ARG A 656 -42.44 10.43 14.68
N PHE A 657 -41.90 9.21 14.81
CA PHE A 657 -42.63 8.03 15.30
C PHE A 657 -42.23 7.54 16.71
N SER A 658 -41.26 8.19 17.37
CA SER A 658 -40.71 7.78 18.67
C SER A 658 -40.02 6.39 18.64
N ASN A 659 -39.21 6.06 19.64
CA ASN A 659 -38.53 4.74 19.77
C ASN A 659 -39.52 3.63 20.17
N THR A 660 -40.56 3.38 19.38
CA THR A 660 -41.47 2.25 19.60
C THR A 660 -40.89 0.97 18.97
N PRO A 661 -41.10 -0.22 19.57
CA PRO A 661 -40.60 -1.47 19.01
C PRO A 661 -41.06 -1.74 17.57
N LEU A 662 -42.28 -1.33 17.21
CA LEU A 662 -42.82 -1.48 15.85
C LEU A 662 -42.14 -0.53 14.86
N ALA A 663 -41.92 0.74 15.23
CA ALA A 663 -41.17 1.68 14.41
C ALA A 663 -39.72 1.21 14.25
N ASN A 664 -39.10 0.69 15.31
CA ASN A 664 -37.77 0.12 15.23
C ASN A 664 -37.74 -1.08 14.25
N LEU A 665 -38.64 -2.06 14.40
CA LEU A 665 -38.70 -3.24 13.55
C LEU A 665 -38.87 -2.92 12.05
N LEU A 666 -39.70 -1.92 11.71
CA LEU A 666 -39.98 -1.52 10.32
C LEU A 666 -38.83 -0.72 9.66
N VAL A 667 -37.95 -0.14 10.47
CA VAL A 667 -36.91 0.83 10.07
C VAL A 667 -35.50 0.22 10.20
N HIS A 668 -35.31 -0.84 10.99
CA HIS A 668 -34.00 -1.39 11.36
C HIS A 668 -33.37 -2.41 10.41
N SER A 669 -34.04 -2.92 9.38
CA SER A 669 -33.39 -3.84 8.43
C SER A 669 -32.16 -3.23 7.73
N ALA A 670 -32.05 -1.90 7.69
CA ALA A 670 -30.90 -1.16 7.18
C ALA A 670 -30.06 -0.42 8.27
N GLY A 671 -30.51 -0.40 9.53
CA GLY A 671 -30.05 0.56 10.55
C GLY A 671 -29.08 0.04 11.61
N THR A 672 -29.05 -1.25 11.94
CA THR A 672 -28.10 -1.80 12.93
C THR A 672 -27.08 -2.67 12.21
N ASN A 673 -25.78 -2.45 12.45
CA ASN A 673 -24.75 -3.35 11.92
C ASN A 673 -24.86 -4.71 12.62
N LYS A 674 -24.60 -5.79 11.87
CA LYS A 674 -24.79 -7.15 12.37
C LYS A 674 -23.51 -7.96 12.21
N PHE A 675 -23.06 -8.61 13.28
CA PHE A 675 -21.85 -9.42 13.24
C PHE A 675 -22.09 -10.69 12.41
N SER A 676 -21.20 -10.95 11.47
CA SER A 676 -21.32 -12.09 10.54
C SER A 676 -20.39 -13.24 10.95
N GLY A 677 -19.16 -12.94 11.38
CA GLY A 677 -18.21 -13.98 11.74
C GLY A 677 -16.75 -13.53 11.68
N ILE A 678 -15.84 -14.51 11.74
CA ILE A 678 -14.40 -14.30 11.61
C ILE A 678 -13.91 -14.94 10.32
N GLY A 679 -13.26 -14.15 9.46
CA GLY A 679 -12.64 -14.61 8.23
C GLY A 679 -11.17 -14.95 8.43
N LEU A 680 -10.78 -16.16 8.06
CA LEU A 680 -9.38 -16.58 7.92
C LEU A 680 -9.07 -16.78 6.44
N ARG A 681 -7.84 -16.52 6.02
CA ARG A 681 -7.44 -16.92 4.66
C ARG A 681 -7.51 -18.46 4.54
N PRO A 682 -7.83 -19.03 3.37
CA PRO A 682 -7.96 -20.47 3.19
C PRO A 682 -6.71 -21.26 3.60
N ASP A 683 -5.51 -20.72 3.36
CA ASP A 683 -4.23 -21.32 3.78
C ASP A 683 -4.03 -21.36 5.31
N MET A 684 -4.77 -20.52 6.05
CA MET A 684 -4.74 -20.43 7.51
C MET A 684 -5.85 -21.22 8.19
N ALA A 685 -6.84 -21.71 7.43
CA ALA A 685 -7.94 -22.49 7.97
C ALA A 685 -7.49 -23.70 8.83
N PRO A 686 -6.40 -24.43 8.51
CA PRO A 686 -5.92 -25.52 9.36
C PRO A 686 -5.46 -25.10 10.77
N LEU A 687 -5.20 -23.81 10.98
CA LEU A 687 -4.84 -23.26 12.29
C LEU A 687 -6.07 -23.06 13.19
N TYR A 688 -7.27 -22.99 12.62
CA TYR A 688 -8.50 -22.85 13.39
C TYR A 688 -8.72 -24.08 14.27
N ASN A 689 -8.82 -23.88 15.59
CA ASN A 689 -9.15 -24.94 16.54
C ASN A 689 -10.57 -24.82 17.11
N GLY A 690 -11.15 -23.62 17.13
CA GLY A 690 -12.54 -23.41 17.55
C GLY A 690 -12.86 -21.98 17.94
N MET A 691 -14.16 -21.69 18.05
CA MET A 691 -14.70 -20.43 18.52
C MET A 691 -15.56 -20.68 19.76
N TYR A 692 -15.45 -19.78 20.75
CA TYR A 692 -16.13 -19.91 22.02
C TYR A 692 -16.81 -18.60 22.40
N TYR A 693 -17.93 -18.70 23.11
CA TYR A 693 -18.63 -17.58 23.74
C TYR A 693 -18.23 -17.48 25.23
N VAL A 694 -18.12 -16.26 25.75
CA VAL A 694 -17.86 -15.99 27.17
C VAL A 694 -19.18 -15.78 27.91
N GLU A 695 -19.60 -16.76 28.71
CA GLU A 695 -20.94 -16.85 29.32
C GLU A 695 -21.34 -15.62 30.13
N ASN A 696 -20.43 -15.12 30.96
CA ASN A 696 -20.63 -13.98 31.85
C ASN A 696 -19.63 -12.86 31.53
N HIS A 697 -19.66 -12.38 30.28
CA HIS A 697 -18.74 -11.34 29.83
C HIS A 697 -18.97 -10.00 30.55
N ASP A 698 -20.17 -9.74 31.09
CA ASP A 698 -20.47 -8.57 31.93
C ASP A 698 -19.62 -8.49 33.20
N ALA A 699 -19.10 -9.63 33.68
CA ALA A 699 -18.16 -9.67 34.80
C ALA A 699 -16.75 -9.16 34.43
N LEU A 700 -16.45 -9.01 33.13
CA LEU A 700 -15.19 -8.47 32.64
C LEU A 700 -15.30 -6.95 32.45
N PRO A 701 -14.40 -6.14 33.03
CA PRO A 701 -14.64 -4.71 33.18
C PRO A 701 -14.64 -3.90 31.88
N TRP A 702 -13.93 -4.35 30.83
CA TRP A 702 -13.66 -3.52 29.64
C TRP A 702 -13.65 -4.24 28.28
N LEU A 703 -13.98 -5.55 28.20
CA LEU A 703 -14.02 -6.34 26.95
C LEU A 703 -12.85 -6.06 25.98
N LEU A 704 -11.60 -6.11 26.46
CA LEU A 704 -10.43 -5.75 25.65
C LEU A 704 -10.18 -6.76 24.53
N PHE A 705 -9.51 -6.35 23.44
CA PHE A 705 -8.87 -7.35 22.59
C PHE A 705 -7.64 -7.89 23.32
N MET A 706 -7.59 -9.20 23.62
CA MET A 706 -6.52 -9.79 24.42
C MET A 706 -6.02 -11.09 23.82
N ARG A 707 -4.70 -11.25 23.76
CA ARG A 707 -4.02 -12.48 23.35
C ARG A 707 -3.44 -13.17 24.58
N LEU A 708 -3.95 -14.36 24.89
CA LEU A 708 -3.42 -15.23 25.94
C LEU A 708 -2.71 -16.43 25.35
N THR A 709 -1.63 -16.81 26.03
CA THR A 709 -0.80 -17.99 25.78
C THR A 709 -0.92 -18.92 26.97
N ARG A 710 -0.65 -20.22 26.76
CA ARG A 710 -0.62 -21.19 27.86
C ARG A 710 0.44 -20.83 28.90
N ASN A 711 1.60 -20.33 28.46
CA ASN A 711 2.65 -19.84 29.34
C ASN A 711 2.41 -18.36 29.70
N PRO A 712 2.22 -18.01 30.99
CA PRO A 712 2.04 -16.63 31.43
C PRO A 712 3.23 -15.70 31.15
N ASP A 713 4.46 -16.23 31.01
CA ASP A 713 5.66 -15.42 30.78
C ASP A 713 5.72 -14.83 29.36
N ASP A 714 4.99 -15.44 28.43
CA ASP A 714 4.88 -14.94 27.05
C ASP A 714 3.99 -13.70 26.99
N PHE A 715 3.09 -13.51 27.95
CA PHE A 715 2.20 -12.36 28.03
C PHE A 715 2.95 -11.04 28.27
N LYS A 716 2.73 -10.05 27.39
CA LYS A 716 3.37 -8.73 27.45
C LYS A 716 2.40 -7.71 28.04
N ALA A 717 2.69 -7.32 29.28
CA ALA A 717 1.84 -6.45 30.09
C ALA A 717 2.07 -4.93 29.89
N CYS A 718 3.02 -4.53 29.04
CA CYS A 718 3.31 -3.12 28.76
C CYS A 718 3.65 -2.90 27.29
N LYS A 719 3.22 -1.76 26.74
CA LYS A 719 3.55 -1.32 25.38
C LYS A 719 4.97 -0.74 25.31
N ARG A 720 5.55 -0.75 24.10
CA ARG A 720 6.91 -0.25 23.83
C ARG A 720 6.93 0.73 22.66
N PHE A 721 7.87 1.66 22.68
CA PHE A 721 8.05 2.67 21.64
C PHE A 721 9.31 2.43 20.79
N GLY A 722 9.49 3.22 19.73
CA GLY A 722 10.39 2.96 18.61
C GLY A 722 11.84 2.65 19.01
N TRP A 723 12.50 3.52 19.77
CA TRP A 723 13.91 3.30 20.16
C TRP A 723 14.12 2.03 21.00
N GLU A 724 13.17 1.63 21.86
CA GLU A 724 13.29 0.39 22.65
C GLU A 724 13.31 -0.83 21.73
N LYS A 725 12.52 -0.77 20.66
CA LYS A 725 12.46 -1.79 19.63
C LYS A 725 13.72 -1.72 18.76
N SER A 726 14.10 -0.55 18.29
CA SER A 726 15.30 -0.35 17.47
C SER A 726 16.60 -0.74 18.19
N ALA A 727 16.69 -0.58 19.51
CA ALA A 727 17.84 -1.03 20.30
C ALA A 727 18.02 -2.57 20.25
N LEU A 728 16.94 -3.33 20.07
CA LEU A 728 17.00 -4.80 19.91
C LEU A 728 17.63 -5.22 18.58
N MET A 729 17.81 -4.29 17.63
CA MET A 729 18.55 -4.56 16.38
C MET A 729 20.05 -4.67 16.63
N LEU A 730 20.60 -3.96 17.63
CA LEU A 730 22.06 -3.87 17.83
C LEU A 730 22.73 -5.24 18.01
N PRO A 731 22.21 -6.17 18.83
CA PRO A 731 22.79 -7.50 18.95
C PRO A 731 22.63 -8.36 17.69
N VAL A 732 21.62 -8.08 16.86
CA VAL A 732 21.41 -8.77 15.57
C VAL A 732 22.44 -8.26 14.56
N GLU A 733 22.58 -6.94 14.42
CA GLU A 733 23.56 -6.30 13.53
C GLU A 733 25.00 -6.64 13.93
N TYR A 734 25.32 -6.66 15.22
CA TYR A 734 26.65 -7.06 15.70
C TYR A 734 26.98 -8.51 15.30
N ARG A 735 26.02 -9.44 15.47
CA ARG A 735 26.18 -10.84 15.05
C ARG A 735 26.28 -10.97 13.53
N TYR A 736 25.49 -10.18 12.78
CA TYR A 736 25.56 -10.13 11.32
C TYR A 736 26.93 -9.61 10.85
N TRP A 737 27.41 -8.51 11.41
CA TRP A 737 28.73 -7.95 11.12
C TRP A 737 29.87 -8.94 11.40
N LYS A 738 29.78 -9.68 12.52
CA LYS A 738 30.78 -10.71 12.88
C LYS A 738 30.72 -11.95 12.00
N SER A 739 29.52 -12.41 11.61
CA SER A 739 29.34 -13.69 10.91
C SER A 739 29.20 -13.59 9.40
N GLY A 740 28.83 -12.42 8.86
CA GLY A 740 28.46 -12.21 7.46
C GLY A 740 27.16 -12.92 7.02
N SER A 741 26.51 -13.70 7.89
CA SER A 741 25.40 -14.57 7.51
C SER A 741 24.07 -13.80 7.43
N ALA A 742 23.64 -13.49 6.21
CA ALA A 742 22.35 -12.84 5.96
C ALA A 742 21.17 -13.70 6.45
N ALA A 743 21.22 -15.02 6.26
CA ALA A 743 20.16 -15.95 6.70
C ALA A 743 19.91 -15.89 8.21
N LYS A 744 20.97 -15.93 9.04
CA LYS A 744 20.84 -15.82 10.49
C LYS A 744 20.31 -14.45 10.94
N ALA A 745 20.68 -13.39 10.22
CA ALA A 745 20.19 -12.05 10.49
C ALA A 745 18.70 -11.93 10.15
N VAL A 746 18.28 -12.40 8.98
CA VAL A 746 16.87 -12.43 8.55
C VAL A 746 16.01 -13.19 9.55
N GLU A 747 16.43 -14.37 9.99
CA GLU A 747 15.67 -15.13 10.99
C GLU A 747 15.58 -14.40 12.34
N ALA A 748 16.68 -13.81 12.80
CA ALA A 748 16.66 -13.00 14.02
C ALA A 748 15.74 -11.77 13.90
N TYR A 749 15.63 -11.17 12.71
CA TYR A 749 14.66 -10.10 12.47
C TYR A 749 13.22 -10.60 12.43
N PHE A 750 12.95 -11.79 11.87
CA PHE A 750 11.62 -12.38 11.94
C PHE A 750 11.19 -12.71 13.38
N GLN A 751 12.12 -13.13 14.24
CA GLN A 751 11.84 -13.30 15.68
C GLN A 751 11.52 -11.96 16.38
N LEU A 752 12.13 -10.86 15.93
CA LEU A 752 11.78 -9.53 16.43
C LEU A 752 10.44 -9.06 15.86
N LEU A 753 10.15 -9.35 14.60
CA LEU A 753 8.91 -8.97 13.91
C LEU A 753 7.71 -9.77 14.43
N SER A 754 7.88 -11.06 14.76
CA SER A 754 6.85 -11.86 15.44
C SER A 754 6.52 -11.31 16.82
N ARG A 755 7.49 -10.70 17.49
CA ARG A 755 7.27 -10.03 18.77
C ARG A 755 6.68 -8.62 18.63
N TYR A 756 7.01 -7.91 17.55
CA TYR A 756 6.64 -6.51 17.31
C TYR A 756 6.18 -6.33 15.85
N PRO A 757 5.01 -6.85 15.47
CA PRO A 757 4.56 -6.93 14.07
C PRO A 757 4.44 -5.56 13.40
N GLY A 758 4.16 -4.49 14.15
CA GLY A 758 4.03 -3.14 13.60
C GLY A 758 5.35 -2.37 13.42
N HIS A 759 6.51 -2.93 13.82
CA HIS A 759 7.78 -2.20 13.83
C HIS A 759 8.50 -2.23 12.47
N ARG A 760 8.17 -1.25 11.61
CA ARG A 760 8.67 -1.10 10.24
C ARG A 760 10.19 -1.25 10.06
N PRO A 761 11.07 -0.71 10.94
CA PRO A 761 12.51 -0.85 10.76
C PRO A 761 13.02 -2.30 10.67
N TYR A 762 12.32 -3.28 11.28
CA TYR A 762 12.70 -4.69 11.13
C TYR A 762 12.36 -5.22 9.74
N ALA A 763 11.15 -4.95 9.26
CA ALA A 763 10.70 -5.31 7.91
C ALA A 763 11.59 -4.66 6.83
N ASP A 764 11.86 -3.36 6.95
CA ASP A 764 12.77 -2.63 6.05
C ASP A 764 14.16 -3.26 6.05
N ARG A 765 14.67 -3.67 7.23
CA ARG A 765 15.98 -4.31 7.32
C ARG A 765 16.00 -5.69 6.67
N ILE A 766 14.96 -6.50 6.85
CA ILE A 766 14.79 -7.80 6.16
C ILE A 766 14.86 -7.58 4.63
N LYS A 767 14.09 -6.63 4.08
CA LYS A 767 14.11 -6.29 2.64
C LYS A 767 15.52 -6.01 2.12
N THR A 768 16.32 -5.25 2.86
CA THR A 768 17.71 -4.95 2.44
C THR A 768 18.66 -6.15 2.50
N LEU A 769 18.30 -7.19 3.26
CA LEU A 769 19.10 -8.40 3.43
C LEU A 769 18.68 -9.54 2.49
N ILE A 770 17.44 -9.54 1.99
CA ILE A 770 16.92 -10.57 1.07
C ILE A 770 17.84 -10.75 -0.16
N PRO A 771 18.27 -9.70 -0.89
CA PRO A 771 19.17 -9.87 -2.05
C PRO A 771 20.54 -10.47 -1.71
N ARG A 772 20.91 -10.54 -0.42
CA ARG A 772 22.18 -11.12 0.06
C ARG A 772 22.04 -12.58 0.48
N LEU A 773 20.83 -13.15 0.44
CA LEU A 773 20.63 -14.57 0.67
C LEU A 773 21.10 -15.34 -0.59
N PRO A 774 21.94 -16.38 -0.42
CA PRO A 774 22.53 -17.09 -1.56
C PRO A 774 21.53 -17.96 -2.30
N ASP A 775 20.50 -18.44 -1.61
CA ASP A 775 19.53 -19.40 -2.12
C ASP A 775 18.23 -18.70 -2.59
N PRO A 776 17.79 -18.90 -3.84
CA PRO A 776 16.49 -18.40 -4.33
C PRO A 776 15.32 -18.82 -3.44
N VAL A 777 15.31 -20.06 -2.92
CA VAL A 777 14.21 -20.56 -2.09
C VAL A 777 14.15 -19.80 -0.76
N ALA A 778 15.29 -19.60 -0.10
CA ALA A 778 15.38 -18.77 1.11
C ALA A 778 14.96 -17.30 0.87
N ARG A 779 15.27 -16.73 -0.31
CA ARG A 779 14.79 -15.39 -0.71
C ARG A 779 13.27 -15.36 -0.78
N ALA A 780 12.69 -16.34 -1.48
CA ALA A 780 11.25 -16.45 -1.63
C ALA A 780 10.51 -16.68 -0.30
N ASP A 781 11.01 -17.59 0.54
CA ASP A 781 10.42 -17.84 1.87
C ASP A 781 10.44 -16.57 2.75
N ALA A 782 11.51 -15.77 2.68
CA ALA A 782 11.57 -14.49 3.38
C ALA A 782 10.55 -13.48 2.83
N LEU A 783 10.39 -13.37 1.52
CA LEU A 783 9.38 -12.49 0.89
C LEU A 783 7.96 -12.90 1.30
N PHE A 784 7.66 -14.19 1.24
CA PHE A 784 6.35 -14.71 1.62
C PHE A 784 6.04 -14.46 3.09
N ARG A 785 6.97 -14.75 4.02
CA ARG A 785 6.79 -14.45 5.45
C ARG A 785 6.61 -12.95 5.71
N LEU A 786 7.29 -12.10 4.95
CA LEU A 786 7.19 -10.65 5.10
C LEU A 786 5.84 -10.10 4.62
N SER A 787 5.27 -10.69 3.56
CA SER A 787 3.95 -10.31 3.04
C SER A 787 2.85 -10.36 4.10
N GLY A 788 2.93 -11.31 5.05
CA GLY A 788 1.99 -11.44 6.16
C GLY A 788 1.98 -10.27 7.15
N TYR A 789 3.07 -9.50 7.21
CA TYR A 789 3.17 -8.28 8.03
C TYR A 789 2.81 -7.00 7.26
N GLU A 790 2.74 -7.06 5.94
CA GLU A 790 2.46 -5.90 5.07
C GLU A 790 1.29 -6.19 4.12
N LEU A 791 0.08 -6.17 4.67
CA LEU A 791 -1.15 -6.61 3.99
C LEU A 791 -1.43 -5.91 2.65
N HIS A 792 -1.10 -4.62 2.53
CA HIS A 792 -1.42 -3.83 1.34
C HIS A 792 -0.38 -3.90 0.22
N THR A 793 0.64 -4.76 0.35
CA THR A 793 1.69 -4.94 -0.66
C THR A 793 1.78 -6.38 -1.18
N GLY A 794 0.74 -7.19 -0.95
CA GLY A 794 0.67 -8.60 -1.40
C GLY A 794 1.01 -8.81 -2.87
N GLY A 795 0.46 -7.98 -3.78
CA GLY A 795 0.76 -8.06 -5.20
C GLY A 795 2.23 -7.80 -5.55
N ALA A 796 2.90 -6.87 -4.85
CA ALA A 796 4.33 -6.62 -5.08
C ALA A 796 5.20 -7.83 -4.67
N TYR A 797 4.85 -8.48 -3.55
CA TYR A 797 5.52 -9.72 -3.15
C TYR A 797 5.21 -10.88 -4.09
N ALA A 798 3.97 -10.98 -4.60
CA ALA A 798 3.58 -12.01 -5.56
C ALA A 798 4.43 -11.94 -6.84
N VAL A 799 4.68 -10.74 -7.37
CA VAL A 799 5.54 -10.52 -8.54
C VAL A 799 6.99 -10.95 -8.27
N GLU A 800 7.56 -10.59 -7.12
CA GLU A 800 8.93 -11.01 -6.77
C GLU A 800 9.03 -12.54 -6.58
N LEU A 801 8.03 -13.17 -5.95
CA LEU A 801 7.95 -14.62 -5.80
C LEU A 801 7.85 -15.33 -7.15
N ALA A 802 7.00 -14.83 -8.06
CA ALA A 802 6.84 -15.36 -9.40
C ALA A 802 8.12 -15.24 -10.24
N THR A 803 8.90 -14.18 -10.02
CA THR A 803 10.21 -14.01 -10.68
C THR A 803 11.20 -15.09 -10.23
N ILE A 804 11.30 -15.35 -8.91
CA ILE A 804 12.15 -16.42 -8.38
C ILE A 804 11.65 -17.80 -8.84
N ALA A 805 10.34 -18.00 -8.89
CA ALA A 805 9.73 -19.24 -9.39
C ALA A 805 10.11 -19.50 -10.85
N ALA A 806 10.12 -18.47 -11.70
CA ALA A 806 10.55 -18.57 -13.09
C ALA A 806 12.04 -18.95 -13.22
N GLU A 807 12.91 -18.37 -12.37
CA GLU A 807 14.34 -18.75 -12.32
C GLU A 807 14.50 -20.25 -11.97
N LEU A 808 13.75 -20.73 -10.98
CA LEU A 808 13.77 -22.12 -10.55
C LEU A 808 13.22 -23.06 -11.63
N ALA A 809 12.12 -22.69 -12.28
CA ALA A 809 11.56 -23.45 -13.39
C ALA A 809 12.55 -23.58 -14.55
N ALA A 810 13.24 -22.47 -14.92
CA ALA A 810 14.27 -22.47 -15.96
C ALA A 810 15.49 -23.34 -15.60
N SER A 811 15.82 -23.46 -14.31
CA SER A 811 16.88 -24.37 -13.82
C SER A 811 16.45 -25.84 -13.72
N GLY A 812 15.17 -26.15 -13.97
CA GLY A 812 14.60 -27.49 -13.92
C GLY A 812 14.06 -27.92 -12.54
N ASP A 813 14.12 -27.08 -11.51
CA ASP A 813 13.50 -27.35 -10.19
C ASP A 813 12.02 -26.97 -10.20
N LEU A 814 11.24 -27.76 -10.93
CA LEU A 814 9.81 -27.52 -11.13
C LEU A 814 9.00 -27.66 -9.84
N ALA A 815 9.47 -28.46 -8.87
CA ALA A 815 8.75 -28.68 -7.61
C ALA A 815 8.77 -27.42 -6.73
N GLN A 816 9.92 -26.77 -6.61
CA GLN A 816 10.01 -25.50 -5.88
C GLN A 816 9.32 -24.36 -6.64
N ALA A 817 9.43 -24.33 -7.97
CA ALA A 817 8.71 -23.36 -8.79
C ALA A 817 7.18 -23.44 -8.57
N GLU A 818 6.61 -24.65 -8.58
CA GLU A 818 5.19 -24.86 -8.30
C GLU A 818 4.80 -24.33 -6.91
N ARG A 819 5.58 -24.65 -5.87
CA ARG A 819 5.33 -24.17 -4.50
C ARG A 819 5.27 -22.64 -4.45
N LEU A 820 6.21 -21.96 -5.11
CA LEU A 820 6.27 -20.49 -5.12
C LEU A 820 5.16 -19.86 -5.97
N TYR A 821 4.80 -20.43 -7.11
CA TYR A 821 3.68 -19.94 -7.89
C TYR A 821 2.35 -20.09 -7.14
N ARG A 822 2.15 -21.18 -6.39
CA ARG A 822 0.98 -21.31 -5.49
C ARG A 822 0.94 -20.20 -4.44
N GLN A 823 2.08 -19.84 -3.86
CA GLN A 823 2.17 -18.72 -2.92
C GLN A 823 1.88 -17.37 -3.59
N ALA A 824 2.38 -17.14 -4.80
CA ALA A 824 2.11 -15.93 -5.57
C ALA A 824 0.60 -15.79 -5.90
N VAL A 825 -0.04 -16.88 -6.35
CA VAL A 825 -1.51 -16.93 -6.57
C VAL A 825 -2.28 -16.66 -5.28
N ALA A 826 -1.82 -17.18 -4.13
CA ALA A 826 -2.48 -16.93 -2.85
C ALA A 826 -2.37 -15.45 -2.40
N LEU A 827 -1.30 -14.75 -2.77
CA LEU A 827 -1.10 -13.33 -2.44
C LEU A 827 -1.79 -12.37 -3.41
N ALA A 828 -1.95 -12.78 -4.68
CA ALA A 828 -2.60 -12.02 -5.73
C ALA A 828 -3.52 -12.94 -6.56
N PRO A 829 -4.69 -13.32 -6.02
CA PRO A 829 -5.59 -14.28 -6.68
C PRO A 829 -6.18 -13.74 -7.98
N ASP A 830 -6.32 -12.41 -8.09
CA ASP A 830 -6.87 -11.73 -9.26
C ASP A 830 -5.87 -11.62 -10.43
N ASP A 831 -4.57 -11.92 -10.18
CA ASP A 831 -3.55 -11.90 -11.23
C ASP A 831 -3.51 -13.25 -11.97
N LEU A 832 -4.11 -13.27 -13.16
CA LEU A 832 -4.21 -14.45 -14.01
C LEU A 832 -2.85 -14.95 -14.53
N TRP A 833 -1.81 -14.11 -14.56
CA TRP A 833 -0.47 -14.54 -14.99
C TRP A 833 0.17 -15.51 -14.01
N HIS A 834 -0.01 -15.30 -12.70
CA HIS A 834 0.50 -16.23 -11.71
C HIS A 834 -0.19 -17.60 -11.78
N GLN A 835 -1.48 -17.62 -12.11
CA GLN A 835 -2.24 -18.86 -12.34
C GLN A 835 -1.77 -19.57 -13.62
N THR A 836 -1.52 -18.81 -14.68
CA THR A 836 -1.00 -19.33 -15.97
C THR A 836 0.38 -19.97 -15.78
N HIS A 837 1.31 -19.29 -15.11
CA HIS A 837 2.65 -19.84 -14.86
C HIS A 837 2.65 -21.06 -13.93
N LEU A 838 1.72 -21.13 -12.98
CA LEU A 838 1.50 -22.34 -12.19
C LEU A 838 1.05 -23.50 -13.08
N ALA A 839 0.12 -23.25 -14.00
CA ALA A 839 -0.36 -24.24 -14.95
C ALA A 839 0.74 -24.71 -15.91
N ASP A 840 1.56 -23.78 -16.44
CA ASP A 840 2.74 -24.08 -17.27
C ASP A 840 3.71 -25.01 -16.52
N THR A 841 3.98 -24.70 -15.25
CA THR A 841 4.88 -25.48 -14.40
C THR A 841 4.33 -26.89 -14.16
N LEU A 842 3.04 -27.03 -13.86
CA LEU A 842 2.38 -28.34 -13.69
C LEU A 842 2.38 -29.16 -14.99
N LEU A 843 2.17 -28.49 -16.13
CA LEU A 843 2.22 -29.11 -17.46
C LEU A 843 3.63 -29.63 -17.77
N ALA A 844 4.68 -28.88 -17.40
CA ALA A 844 6.07 -29.30 -17.53
C ALA A 844 6.44 -30.48 -16.60
N GLN A 845 5.83 -30.56 -15.41
CA GLN A 845 5.96 -31.71 -14.50
C GLN A 845 5.20 -32.96 -14.97
N GLY A 846 4.34 -32.83 -15.99
CA GLY A 846 3.48 -33.91 -16.48
C GLY A 846 2.14 -34.04 -15.74
N ASN A 847 1.83 -33.15 -14.79
CA ASN A 847 0.54 -33.11 -14.10
C ASN A 847 -0.51 -32.33 -14.92
N THR A 848 -0.88 -32.91 -16.06
CA THR A 848 -1.70 -32.28 -17.10
C THR A 848 -3.13 -31.99 -16.66
N HIS A 849 -3.74 -32.85 -15.83
CA HIS A 849 -5.09 -32.63 -15.33
C HIS A 849 -5.16 -31.37 -14.45
N ALA A 850 -4.21 -31.22 -13.52
CA ALA A 850 -4.18 -30.05 -12.65
C ALA A 850 -3.86 -28.77 -13.43
N ALA A 851 -2.99 -28.86 -14.45
CA ALA A 851 -2.72 -27.75 -15.35
C ALA A 851 -3.97 -27.33 -16.15
N ALA A 852 -4.71 -28.30 -16.71
CA ALA A 852 -5.94 -28.05 -17.47
C ALA A 852 -7.00 -27.33 -16.61
N GLU A 853 -7.22 -27.77 -15.37
CA GLU A 853 -8.17 -27.12 -14.44
C GLU A 853 -7.79 -25.65 -14.14
N LEU A 854 -6.49 -25.35 -14.02
CA LEU A 854 -6.04 -23.96 -13.84
C LEU A 854 -6.25 -23.12 -15.10
N TYR A 855 -5.96 -23.65 -16.30
CA TYR A 855 -6.26 -22.95 -17.54
C TYR A 855 -7.76 -22.72 -17.73
N VAL A 856 -8.60 -23.68 -17.34
CA VAL A 856 -10.06 -23.53 -17.32
C VAL A 856 -10.48 -22.36 -16.44
N GLY A 857 -9.89 -22.23 -15.24
CA GLY A 857 -10.11 -21.08 -14.36
C GLY A 857 -9.74 -19.75 -15.02
N VAL A 858 -8.55 -19.68 -15.63
CA VAL A 858 -8.08 -18.50 -16.36
C VAL A 858 -8.99 -18.16 -17.55
N LEU A 859 -9.38 -19.14 -18.36
CA LEU A 859 -10.22 -18.95 -19.54
C LEU A 859 -11.67 -18.57 -19.19
N LYS A 860 -12.20 -18.99 -18.04
CA LYS A 860 -13.50 -18.50 -17.56
C LYS A 860 -13.45 -17.02 -17.16
N ALA A 861 -12.31 -16.54 -16.67
CA ALA A 861 -12.10 -15.13 -16.33
C ALA A 861 -11.71 -14.28 -17.55
N ALA A 862 -10.92 -14.84 -18.47
CA ALA A 862 -10.45 -14.21 -19.70
C ALA A 862 -10.63 -15.17 -20.91
N PRO A 863 -11.86 -15.25 -21.47
CA PRO A 863 -12.18 -16.19 -22.57
C PRO A 863 -11.41 -15.95 -23.87
N GLU A 864 -10.85 -14.75 -24.04
CA GLU A 864 -10.06 -14.35 -25.22
C GLU A 864 -8.56 -14.45 -25.00
N SER A 865 -8.09 -15.30 -24.08
CA SER A 865 -6.65 -15.56 -23.88
C SER A 865 -6.13 -16.61 -24.87
N PRO A 866 -5.42 -16.25 -25.95
CA PRO A 866 -4.99 -17.22 -26.97
C PRO A 866 -3.90 -18.16 -26.44
N TYR A 867 -3.06 -17.65 -25.54
CA TYR A 867 -2.00 -18.42 -24.91
C TYR A 867 -2.57 -19.52 -24.02
N SER A 868 -3.45 -19.17 -23.08
CA SER A 868 -4.07 -20.14 -22.16
C SER A 868 -4.92 -21.15 -22.90
N ALA A 869 -5.60 -20.75 -23.98
CA ALA A 869 -6.37 -21.65 -24.84
C ALA A 869 -5.47 -22.71 -25.51
N THR A 870 -4.35 -22.28 -26.08
CA THR A 870 -3.38 -23.18 -26.73
C THR A 870 -2.74 -24.14 -25.72
N GLN A 871 -2.40 -23.66 -24.53
CA GLN A 871 -1.81 -24.52 -23.49
C GLN A 871 -2.82 -25.49 -22.89
N PHE A 872 -4.09 -25.09 -22.73
CA PHE A 872 -5.18 -25.98 -22.35
C PHE A 872 -5.34 -27.14 -23.33
N ASP A 873 -5.37 -26.84 -24.64
CA ASP A 873 -5.46 -27.86 -25.68
C ASP A 873 -4.26 -28.80 -25.66
N THR A 874 -3.06 -28.25 -25.47
CA THR A 874 -1.82 -29.03 -25.32
C THR A 874 -1.88 -29.96 -24.12
N ALA A 875 -2.38 -29.48 -22.98
CA ALA A 875 -2.56 -30.28 -21.76
C ALA A 875 -3.55 -31.44 -22.00
N CYS A 876 -4.66 -31.18 -22.68
CA CYS A 876 -5.66 -32.19 -23.02
C CYS A 876 -5.12 -33.25 -23.99
N ALA A 877 -4.39 -32.81 -25.03
CA ALA A 877 -3.82 -33.70 -26.04
C ALA A 877 -2.82 -34.71 -25.45
N ARG A 878 -1.98 -34.29 -24.49
CA ARG A 878 -0.96 -35.16 -23.87
C ARG A 878 -1.52 -36.32 -23.04
N ASN A 879 -2.78 -36.25 -22.60
CA ASN A 879 -3.40 -37.28 -21.76
C ASN A 879 -4.69 -37.86 -22.33
N GLY A 880 -4.99 -37.62 -23.61
CA GLY A 880 -6.17 -38.17 -24.26
C GLY A 880 -7.50 -37.65 -23.70
N MET A 881 -7.52 -36.43 -23.13
CA MET A 881 -8.73 -35.81 -22.55
C MET A 881 -9.63 -35.17 -23.62
N ALA A 882 -9.84 -35.88 -24.73
CA ALA A 882 -10.54 -35.39 -25.91
C ALA A 882 -11.98 -34.94 -25.62
N ASP A 883 -12.74 -35.76 -24.89
CA ASP A 883 -14.15 -35.49 -24.59
C ASP A 883 -14.31 -34.32 -23.63
N TYR A 884 -13.43 -34.23 -22.63
CA TYR A 884 -13.39 -33.12 -21.68
C TYR A 884 -13.08 -31.79 -22.37
N GLN A 885 -12.12 -31.78 -23.29
CA GLN A 885 -11.75 -30.61 -24.09
C GLN A 885 -12.94 -30.08 -24.89
N VAL A 886 -13.66 -30.95 -25.60
CA VAL A 886 -14.86 -30.58 -26.38
C VAL A 886 -15.96 -30.02 -25.47
N GLN A 887 -16.28 -30.74 -24.39
CA GLN A 887 -17.31 -30.32 -23.45
C GLN A 887 -17.00 -28.96 -22.81
N PHE A 888 -15.73 -28.72 -22.48
CA PHE A 888 -15.30 -27.44 -21.92
C PHE A 888 -15.48 -26.30 -22.93
N TRP A 889 -14.99 -26.45 -24.16
CA TRP A 889 -15.11 -25.41 -25.17
C TRP A 889 -16.57 -25.12 -25.56
N GLU A 890 -17.42 -26.15 -25.63
CA GLU A 890 -18.87 -25.99 -25.82
C GLU A 890 -19.51 -25.17 -24.69
N THR A 891 -19.13 -25.49 -23.44
CA THR A 891 -19.63 -24.78 -22.25
C THR A 891 -19.16 -23.32 -22.25
N LEU A 892 -17.86 -23.08 -22.49
CA LEU A 892 -17.29 -21.73 -22.47
C LEU A 892 -17.86 -20.86 -23.60
N ARG A 893 -18.08 -21.41 -24.79
CA ARG A 893 -18.76 -20.70 -25.89
C ARG A 893 -20.21 -20.36 -25.55
N ARG A 894 -20.94 -21.28 -24.91
CA ARG A 894 -22.32 -21.02 -24.47
C ARG A 894 -22.38 -19.88 -23.45
N ASP A 895 -21.44 -19.87 -22.51
CA ASP A 895 -21.38 -18.88 -21.44
C ASP A 895 -20.84 -17.53 -21.97
N PHE A 896 -19.99 -17.54 -23.00
CA PHE A 896 -19.40 -16.36 -23.65
C PHE A 896 -19.56 -16.40 -25.20
N PRO A 897 -20.78 -16.18 -25.73
CA PRO A 897 -21.07 -16.37 -27.15
C PRO A 897 -20.41 -15.35 -28.09
N GLN A 898 -19.87 -14.25 -27.54
CA GLN A 898 -19.19 -13.20 -28.30
C GLN A 898 -17.67 -13.41 -28.38
N ALA A 899 -17.11 -14.39 -27.64
CA ALA A 899 -15.69 -14.67 -27.67
C ALA A 899 -15.34 -15.57 -28.87
N ILE A 900 -14.35 -15.17 -29.66
CA ILE A 900 -13.86 -15.86 -30.85
C ILE A 900 -13.02 -17.07 -30.46
N THR A 901 -12.12 -16.92 -29.48
CA THR A 901 -11.18 -17.96 -29.07
C THR A 901 -11.89 -19.29 -28.73
N PRO A 902 -12.96 -19.34 -27.92
CA PRO A 902 -13.65 -20.60 -27.63
C PRO A 902 -14.26 -21.28 -28.85
N ALA A 903 -14.86 -20.49 -29.76
CA ALA A 903 -15.48 -21.04 -30.97
C ALA A 903 -14.41 -21.56 -31.95
N LEU A 904 -13.29 -20.85 -32.08
CA LEU A 904 -12.17 -21.23 -32.94
C LEU A 904 -11.52 -22.54 -32.46
N HIS A 905 -11.20 -22.64 -31.16
CA HIS A 905 -10.58 -23.83 -30.60
C HIS A 905 -11.54 -25.05 -30.61
N LEU A 906 -12.84 -24.83 -30.40
CA LEU A 906 -13.85 -25.90 -30.58
C LEU A 906 -13.90 -26.40 -32.03
N ALA A 907 -13.90 -25.49 -33.01
CA ALA A 907 -13.93 -25.83 -34.43
C ALA A 907 -12.69 -26.62 -34.84
N GLN A 908 -11.51 -26.16 -34.44
CA GLN A 908 -10.25 -26.88 -34.66
C GLN A 908 -10.28 -28.28 -34.02
N ARG A 909 -10.90 -28.41 -32.84
CA ARG A 909 -11.03 -29.72 -32.21
C ARG A 909 -11.97 -30.64 -32.98
N TYR A 910 -13.08 -30.13 -33.49
CA TYR A 910 -14.00 -30.86 -34.37
C TYR A 910 -13.33 -31.32 -35.66
N GLU A 911 -12.42 -30.52 -36.23
CA GLU A 911 -11.62 -30.95 -37.39
C GLU A 911 -10.73 -32.17 -37.09
N ILE A 912 -10.09 -32.20 -35.92
CA ILE A 912 -9.22 -33.32 -35.51
C ILE A 912 -10.04 -34.61 -35.30
N ILE A 913 -11.28 -34.50 -34.79
CA ILE A 913 -12.17 -35.66 -34.60
C ILE A 913 -13.05 -35.96 -35.83
N GLU A 914 -12.69 -35.40 -37.00
CA GLU A 914 -13.37 -35.57 -38.30
C GLU A 914 -14.85 -35.15 -38.33
N ARG A 915 -15.30 -34.33 -37.37
CA ARG A 915 -16.65 -33.73 -37.33
C ARG A 915 -16.70 -32.41 -38.12
N GLN A 916 -16.38 -32.52 -39.41
CA GLN A 916 -16.13 -31.38 -40.29
C GLN A 916 -17.34 -30.47 -40.51
N ASP A 917 -18.55 -31.02 -40.55
CA ASP A 917 -19.77 -30.23 -40.79
C ASP A 917 -20.06 -29.29 -39.61
N GLU A 918 -19.74 -29.72 -38.38
CA GLU A 918 -19.90 -28.90 -37.18
C GLU A 918 -18.79 -27.85 -37.05
N ALA A 919 -17.56 -28.18 -37.44
CA ALA A 919 -16.47 -27.20 -37.55
C ALA A 919 -16.81 -26.09 -38.55
N LEU A 920 -17.40 -26.44 -39.70
CA LEU A 920 -17.79 -25.50 -40.74
C LEU A 920 -18.84 -24.50 -40.23
N VAL A 921 -19.86 -24.97 -39.52
CA VAL A 921 -20.88 -24.10 -38.88
C VAL A 921 -20.25 -23.12 -37.89
N LEU A 922 -19.27 -23.57 -37.10
CA LEU A 922 -18.59 -22.71 -36.13
C LEU A 922 -17.74 -21.63 -36.81
N TYR A 923 -17.04 -21.97 -37.89
CA TYR A 923 -16.27 -21.00 -38.65
C TYR A 923 -17.14 -19.99 -39.37
N GLU A 924 -18.25 -20.41 -39.96
CA GLU A 924 -19.24 -19.49 -40.53
C GLU A 924 -19.79 -18.54 -39.47
N ASP A 925 -20.07 -19.03 -38.26
CA ASP A 925 -20.57 -18.22 -37.16
C ASP A 925 -19.56 -17.14 -36.73
N ILE A 926 -18.27 -17.50 -36.63
CA ILE A 926 -17.20 -16.54 -36.36
C ILE A 926 -17.13 -15.48 -37.48
N LEU A 927 -17.12 -15.90 -38.76
CA LEU A 927 -16.96 -14.99 -39.90
C LEU A 927 -18.19 -14.11 -40.15
N LYS A 928 -19.39 -14.50 -39.71
CA LYS A 928 -20.59 -13.64 -39.75
C LYS A 928 -20.42 -12.39 -38.89
N ASN A 929 -19.75 -12.53 -37.74
CA ASN A 929 -19.54 -11.42 -36.80
C ASN A 929 -18.14 -10.78 -36.97
N HIS A 930 -17.17 -11.52 -37.52
CA HIS A 930 -15.78 -11.12 -37.71
C HIS A 930 -15.26 -11.55 -39.09
N GLU A 931 -15.74 -10.87 -40.13
CA GLU A 931 -15.51 -11.21 -41.55
C GLU A 931 -14.02 -11.32 -41.96
N ASP A 932 -13.13 -10.64 -41.24
CA ASP A 932 -11.69 -10.55 -41.54
C ASP A 932 -10.81 -11.26 -40.47
N HIS A 933 -11.34 -12.22 -39.71
CA HIS A 933 -10.51 -12.96 -38.74
C HIS A 933 -9.51 -13.91 -39.47
N PRO A 934 -8.19 -13.62 -39.46
CA PRO A 934 -7.24 -14.23 -40.41
C PRO A 934 -7.11 -15.75 -40.25
N LYS A 935 -6.95 -16.24 -39.01
CA LYS A 935 -6.80 -17.67 -38.72
C LYS A 935 -8.06 -18.46 -39.05
N THR A 936 -9.24 -17.88 -38.83
CA THR A 936 -10.52 -18.52 -39.19
C THR A 936 -10.69 -18.60 -40.71
N LEU A 937 -10.31 -17.55 -41.46
CA LEU A 937 -10.36 -17.57 -42.91
C LEU A 937 -9.51 -18.70 -43.52
N ILE A 938 -8.35 -18.99 -42.91
CA ILE A 938 -7.47 -20.09 -43.34
C ILE A 938 -8.14 -21.45 -43.07
N HIS A 939 -8.56 -21.74 -41.84
CA HIS A 939 -9.17 -23.05 -41.51
C HIS A 939 -10.53 -23.25 -42.20
N TYR A 940 -11.36 -22.21 -42.26
CA TYR A 940 -12.63 -22.23 -43.00
C TYR A 940 -12.40 -22.44 -44.49
N GLY A 941 -11.47 -21.70 -45.08
CA GLY A 941 -11.10 -21.82 -46.49
C GLY A 941 -10.60 -23.23 -46.82
N ALA A 942 -9.84 -23.85 -45.93
CA ALA A 942 -9.40 -25.24 -46.09
C ALA A 942 -10.60 -26.21 -46.11
N LEU A 943 -11.53 -26.10 -45.16
CA LEU A 943 -12.74 -26.95 -45.16
C LEU A 943 -13.66 -26.71 -46.37
N VAL A 944 -13.82 -25.46 -46.80
CA VAL A 944 -14.57 -25.10 -48.02
C VAL A 944 -13.90 -25.69 -49.26
N ALA A 945 -12.57 -25.64 -49.35
CA ALA A 945 -11.82 -26.22 -50.44
C ALA A 945 -12.01 -27.74 -50.52
N LEU A 946 -12.07 -28.41 -49.36
CA LEU A 946 -12.29 -29.84 -49.25
C LEU A 946 -13.73 -30.26 -49.59
N LYS A 947 -14.74 -29.53 -49.09
CA LYS A 947 -16.16 -29.95 -49.12
C LYS A 947 -16.97 -29.42 -50.31
N THR A 948 -16.61 -28.25 -50.82
CA THR A 948 -17.44 -27.50 -51.78
C THR A 948 -16.68 -27.17 -53.06
N GLU A 949 -15.84 -26.13 -53.04
CA GLU A 949 -15.08 -25.69 -54.22
C GLU A 949 -13.68 -25.23 -53.82
N TYR A 950 -12.65 -25.90 -54.38
CA TYR A 950 -11.24 -25.61 -54.12
C TYR A 950 -10.87 -24.15 -54.36
N ALA A 951 -11.31 -23.57 -55.48
CA ALA A 951 -10.98 -22.19 -55.85
C ALA A 951 -11.53 -21.16 -54.85
N GLN A 952 -12.76 -21.38 -54.36
CA GLN A 952 -13.40 -20.51 -53.38
C GLN A 952 -12.71 -20.63 -52.02
N GLY A 953 -12.47 -21.86 -51.55
CA GLY A 953 -11.76 -22.11 -50.30
C GLY A 953 -10.36 -21.53 -50.31
N ARG A 954 -9.65 -21.69 -51.44
CA ARG A 954 -8.30 -21.15 -51.62
C ARG A 954 -8.25 -19.61 -51.55
N ALA A 955 -9.20 -18.93 -52.20
CA ALA A 955 -9.27 -17.47 -52.14
C ALA A 955 -9.48 -16.95 -50.70
N LEU A 956 -10.21 -17.70 -49.86
CA LEU A 956 -10.37 -17.38 -48.44
C LEU A 956 -9.07 -17.58 -47.66
N MET A 957 -8.35 -18.68 -47.90
CA MET A 957 -7.05 -18.93 -47.28
C MET A 957 -6.03 -17.84 -47.66
N ASP A 958 -5.98 -17.44 -48.94
CA ASP A 958 -5.12 -16.36 -49.45
C ASP A 958 -5.48 -15.01 -48.80
N LYS A 959 -6.77 -14.73 -48.59
CA LYS A 959 -7.22 -13.55 -47.86
C LYS A 959 -6.71 -13.57 -46.42
N GLY A 960 -6.81 -14.72 -45.73
CA GLY A 960 -6.36 -14.89 -44.35
C GLY A 960 -4.86 -14.63 -44.17
N VAL A 961 -4.00 -15.29 -44.96
CA VAL A 961 -2.53 -15.11 -44.86
C VAL A 961 -2.08 -13.70 -45.29
N LYS A 962 -2.83 -13.04 -46.17
CA LYS A 962 -2.57 -11.64 -46.55
C LYS A 962 -2.88 -10.66 -45.41
N LEU A 963 -3.90 -10.95 -44.62
CA LEU A 963 -4.28 -10.14 -43.46
C LEU A 963 -3.29 -10.33 -42.29
N ASP A 964 -2.78 -11.56 -42.11
CA ASP A 964 -1.73 -11.86 -41.13
C ASP A 964 -0.63 -12.76 -41.75
N PRO A 965 0.48 -12.16 -42.22
CA PRO A 965 1.59 -12.91 -42.81
C PRO A 965 2.29 -13.88 -41.84
N GLU A 966 2.17 -13.70 -40.51
CA GLU A 966 2.77 -14.62 -39.53
C GLU A 966 2.09 -15.99 -39.54
N LEU A 967 0.87 -16.09 -40.08
CA LEU A 967 0.13 -17.35 -40.26
C LEU A 967 0.57 -18.15 -41.49
N GLY A 968 1.63 -17.75 -42.19
CA GLY A 968 2.20 -18.48 -43.32
C GLY A 968 2.43 -19.98 -43.05
N PRO A 969 3.01 -20.38 -41.90
CA PRO A 969 3.15 -21.79 -41.55
C PRO A 969 1.82 -22.54 -41.40
N VAL A 970 0.82 -21.92 -40.76
CA VAL A 970 -0.54 -22.50 -40.60
C VAL A 970 -1.21 -22.69 -41.96
N PHE A 971 -1.07 -21.70 -42.84
CA PHE A 971 -1.56 -21.76 -44.20
C PHE A 971 -0.94 -22.93 -45.00
N ILE A 972 0.38 -23.11 -44.90
CA ILE A 972 1.09 -24.21 -45.57
C ILE A 972 0.67 -25.57 -44.99
N GLU A 973 0.52 -25.66 -43.66
CA GLU A 973 0.07 -26.88 -42.98
C GLU A 973 -1.33 -27.31 -43.46
N GLU A 974 -2.26 -26.36 -43.57
CA GLU A 974 -3.60 -26.62 -44.09
C GLU A 974 -3.62 -27.03 -45.57
N LEU A 975 -2.74 -26.45 -46.40
CA LEU A 975 -2.56 -26.89 -47.79
C LEU A 975 -2.02 -28.32 -47.87
N CYS A 976 -1.08 -28.70 -47.00
CA CYS A 976 -0.58 -30.08 -46.94
C CYS A 976 -1.68 -31.05 -46.54
N ARG A 977 -2.50 -30.69 -45.54
CA ARG A 977 -3.66 -31.51 -45.13
C ARG A 977 -4.67 -31.66 -46.27
N LEU A 978 -4.89 -30.63 -47.09
CA LEU A 978 -5.69 -30.72 -48.31
C LEU A 978 -5.07 -31.69 -49.33
N ALA A 979 -3.76 -31.60 -49.57
CA ALA A 979 -3.06 -32.49 -50.48
C ALA A 979 -3.18 -33.96 -50.06
N GLU A 980 -2.97 -34.26 -48.79
CA GLU A 980 -3.09 -35.62 -48.23
C GLU A 980 -4.51 -36.19 -48.41
N ASN A 981 -5.54 -35.36 -48.22
CA ASN A 981 -6.92 -35.77 -48.49
C ASN A 981 -7.16 -36.07 -49.97
N TYR A 982 -6.69 -35.22 -50.89
CA TYR A 982 -6.83 -35.49 -52.32
C TYR A 982 -6.05 -36.73 -52.79
N THR A 983 -4.89 -37.02 -52.18
CA THR A 983 -4.17 -38.27 -52.41
C THR A 983 -5.00 -39.47 -51.94
N ARG A 984 -5.61 -39.40 -50.75
CA ARG A 984 -6.50 -40.46 -50.23
C ARG A 984 -7.72 -40.69 -51.12
N ASP A 985 -8.26 -39.63 -51.71
CA ASP A 985 -9.42 -39.68 -52.61
C ASP A 985 -9.04 -40.12 -54.05
N GLY A 986 -7.76 -40.37 -54.33
CA GLY A 986 -7.25 -40.80 -55.64
C GLY A 986 -7.21 -39.69 -56.70
N ASN A 987 -7.24 -38.42 -56.28
CA ASN A 987 -7.13 -37.26 -57.17
C ASN A 987 -5.67 -36.78 -57.25
N ASP A 988 -4.83 -37.62 -57.85
CA ASP A 988 -3.37 -37.45 -57.86
C ASP A 988 -2.91 -36.18 -58.56
N THR A 989 -3.72 -35.65 -59.49
CA THR A 989 -3.41 -34.40 -60.21
C THR A 989 -3.49 -33.18 -59.32
N PHE A 990 -4.54 -33.07 -58.49
CA PHE A 990 -4.69 -31.97 -57.53
C PHE A 990 -3.70 -32.09 -56.39
N ALA A 991 -3.53 -33.29 -55.84
CA ALA A 991 -2.54 -33.54 -54.80
C ALA A 991 -1.13 -33.11 -55.24
N LYS A 992 -0.71 -33.51 -56.45
CA LYS A 992 0.59 -33.13 -57.04
C LYS A 992 0.77 -31.62 -57.12
N ALA A 993 -0.25 -30.88 -57.60
CA ALA A 993 -0.16 -29.43 -57.73
C ALA A 993 0.01 -28.74 -56.37
N ILE A 994 -0.68 -29.22 -55.34
CA ILE A 994 -0.61 -28.66 -53.98
C ILE A 994 0.71 -29.02 -53.28
N TYR A 995 1.22 -30.25 -53.45
CA TYR A 995 2.56 -30.62 -52.95
C TYR A 995 3.67 -29.80 -53.62
N TRP A 996 3.58 -29.55 -54.93
CA TRP A 996 4.52 -28.67 -55.62
C TRP A 996 4.47 -27.24 -55.09
N GLU A 997 3.26 -26.72 -54.84
CA GLU A 997 3.07 -25.38 -54.30
C GLU A 997 3.64 -25.26 -52.88
N THR A 998 3.32 -26.18 -51.99
CA THR A 998 3.80 -26.17 -50.59
C THR A 998 5.32 -26.31 -50.52
N ALA A 999 5.93 -27.14 -51.37
CA ALA A 999 7.38 -27.21 -51.52
C ALA A 999 7.99 -25.90 -52.08
N SER A 1000 7.29 -25.21 -52.99
CA SER A 1000 7.73 -23.93 -53.53
C SER A 1000 7.61 -22.77 -52.52
N LEU A 1001 6.61 -22.82 -51.65
CA LEU A 1001 6.41 -21.87 -50.55
C LEU A 1001 7.40 -22.09 -49.40
N SER A 1002 7.91 -23.31 -49.23
CA SER A 1002 8.92 -23.68 -48.23
C SER A 1002 10.10 -24.45 -48.85
N PRO A 1003 10.90 -23.81 -49.73
CA PRO A 1003 11.94 -24.50 -50.50
C PRO A 1003 13.12 -25.00 -49.66
N ALA A 1004 13.18 -24.60 -48.39
CA ALA A 1004 14.22 -24.98 -47.44
C ALA A 1004 13.73 -25.94 -46.35
N ASP A 1005 12.44 -26.34 -46.35
CA ASP A 1005 11.90 -27.32 -45.40
C ASP A 1005 11.99 -28.73 -46.01
N PRO A 1006 12.90 -29.59 -45.52
CA PRO A 1006 13.11 -30.90 -46.12
C PRO A 1006 11.92 -31.83 -45.98
N HIS A 1007 11.05 -31.63 -44.99
CA HIS A 1007 9.83 -32.41 -44.86
C HIS A 1007 8.89 -32.19 -46.06
N ARG A 1008 8.75 -30.94 -46.52
CA ARG A 1008 7.90 -30.59 -47.67
C ARG A 1008 8.47 -31.11 -48.98
N LEU A 1009 9.79 -31.05 -49.12
CA LEU A 1009 10.49 -31.61 -50.27
C LEU A 1009 10.36 -33.14 -50.34
N VAL A 1010 10.42 -33.84 -49.20
CA VAL A 1010 10.18 -35.29 -49.13
C VAL A 1010 8.74 -35.63 -49.52
N GLN A 1011 7.73 -34.95 -48.96
CA GLN A 1011 6.33 -35.18 -49.31
C GLN A 1011 6.07 -35.00 -50.81
N HIS A 1012 6.66 -33.98 -51.44
CA HIS A 1012 6.57 -33.77 -52.87
C HIS A 1012 7.32 -34.85 -53.67
N ALA A 1013 8.50 -35.29 -53.20
CA ALA A 1013 9.27 -36.36 -53.82
C ALA A 1013 8.55 -37.72 -53.77
N ASP A 1014 7.92 -38.05 -52.64
CA ASP A 1014 7.10 -39.25 -52.47
C ASP A 1014 5.93 -39.29 -53.44
N GLN A 1015 5.21 -38.16 -53.58
CA GLN A 1015 4.11 -38.07 -54.52
C GLN A 1015 4.58 -38.23 -55.98
N LEU A 1016 5.71 -37.64 -56.36
CA LEU A 1016 6.29 -37.81 -57.70
C LEU A 1016 6.71 -39.26 -57.96
N ALA A 1017 7.28 -39.94 -56.95
CA ALA A 1017 7.68 -41.33 -57.05
C ALA A 1017 6.46 -42.27 -57.18
N GLY A 1018 5.35 -41.98 -56.50
CA GLY A 1018 4.10 -42.74 -56.60
C GLY A 1018 3.35 -42.57 -57.93
N ASN A 1019 3.62 -41.48 -58.66
CA ASN A 1019 2.96 -41.12 -59.92
C ASN A 1019 3.75 -41.51 -61.18
N ASP A 1020 4.70 -42.45 -61.07
CA ASP A 1020 5.59 -42.90 -62.17
C ASP A 1020 6.42 -41.77 -62.81
N GLU A 1021 6.82 -40.74 -62.04
CA GLU A 1021 7.75 -39.67 -62.46
C GLU A 1021 9.10 -39.75 -61.71
N PRO A 1022 9.89 -40.82 -61.94
CA PRO A 1022 11.02 -41.16 -61.09
C PRO A 1022 12.20 -40.15 -61.22
N GLU A 1023 12.40 -39.52 -62.38
CA GLU A 1023 13.48 -38.53 -62.57
C GLU A 1023 13.21 -37.25 -61.76
N ALA A 1024 11.96 -36.79 -61.76
CA ALA A 1024 11.56 -35.60 -61.01
C ALA A 1024 11.61 -35.86 -59.50
N ALA A 1025 11.18 -37.04 -59.05
CA ALA A 1025 11.30 -37.47 -57.66
C ALA A 1025 12.76 -37.51 -57.19
N ALA A 1026 13.66 -38.06 -58.01
CA ALA A 1026 15.09 -38.12 -57.70
C ALA A 1026 15.71 -36.72 -57.54
N GLU A 1027 15.34 -35.73 -58.35
CA GLU A 1027 15.82 -34.36 -58.18
C GLU A 1027 15.36 -33.74 -56.84
N GLN A 1028 14.14 -34.02 -56.38
CA GLN A 1028 13.66 -33.54 -55.09
C GLN A 1028 14.39 -34.22 -53.92
N TYR A 1029 14.61 -35.54 -53.97
CA TYR A 1029 15.41 -36.24 -52.96
C TYR A 1029 16.86 -35.76 -52.92
N LYS A 1030 17.45 -35.39 -54.07
CA LYS A 1030 18.78 -34.76 -54.11
C LYS A 1030 18.78 -33.41 -53.38
N LEU A 1031 17.72 -32.59 -53.50
CA LEU A 1031 17.62 -31.32 -52.77
C LEU A 1031 17.54 -31.54 -51.25
N VAL A 1032 16.80 -32.56 -50.81
CA VAL A 1032 16.76 -32.97 -49.40
C VAL A 1032 18.17 -33.35 -48.90
N LEU A 1033 18.87 -34.22 -49.62
CA LEU A 1033 20.20 -34.69 -49.20
C LEU A 1033 21.30 -33.62 -49.32
N LYS A 1034 21.09 -32.55 -50.09
CA LYS A 1034 21.97 -31.37 -50.07
C LYS A 1034 21.89 -30.58 -48.77
N THR A 1035 20.76 -30.63 -48.06
CA THR A 1035 20.55 -29.87 -46.81
C THR A 1035 20.59 -30.76 -45.58
N MET A 1036 20.08 -31.99 -45.69
CA MET A 1036 20.12 -33.06 -44.69
C MET A 1036 20.80 -34.31 -45.28
N PRO A 1037 22.14 -34.32 -45.38
CA PRO A 1037 22.87 -35.44 -45.97
C PRO A 1037 22.72 -36.75 -45.19
N GLU A 1038 22.36 -36.69 -43.90
CA GLU A 1038 22.14 -37.84 -43.02
C GLU A 1038 20.66 -38.26 -42.93
N SER A 1039 19.93 -38.22 -44.05
CA SER A 1039 18.54 -38.71 -44.12
C SER A 1039 18.50 -40.12 -44.72
N PRO A 1040 18.37 -41.21 -43.92
CA PRO A 1040 18.35 -42.57 -44.44
C PRO A 1040 17.19 -42.81 -45.42
N TYR A 1041 16.00 -42.25 -45.12
CA TYR A 1041 14.80 -42.39 -45.93
C TYR A 1041 15.01 -41.83 -47.35
N SER A 1042 15.35 -40.55 -47.45
CA SER A 1042 15.61 -39.87 -48.73
C SER A 1042 16.76 -40.51 -49.52
N ALA A 1043 17.80 -40.99 -48.83
CA ALA A 1043 18.92 -41.67 -49.47
C ALA A 1043 18.53 -43.04 -50.04
N GLN A 1044 17.73 -43.80 -49.29
CA GLN A 1044 17.18 -45.07 -49.77
C GLN A 1044 16.29 -44.84 -51.00
N LYS A 1045 15.36 -43.89 -50.94
CA LYS A 1045 14.46 -43.58 -52.05
C LYS A 1045 15.20 -43.08 -53.28
N LEU A 1046 16.19 -42.21 -53.11
CA LEU A 1046 17.05 -41.80 -54.22
C LEU A 1046 17.84 -42.98 -54.80
N GLY A 1047 18.37 -43.87 -53.96
CA GLY A 1047 19.12 -45.05 -54.39
C GLY A 1047 18.27 -46.05 -55.17
N GLU A 1048 17.04 -46.31 -54.72
CA GLU A 1048 16.04 -47.14 -55.42
C GLU A 1048 15.73 -46.57 -56.80
N LEU A 1049 15.45 -45.26 -56.86
CA LEU A 1049 15.13 -44.54 -58.09
C LEU A 1049 16.31 -44.55 -59.07
N LEU A 1050 17.53 -44.23 -58.63
CA LEU A 1050 18.73 -44.25 -59.47
C LEU A 1050 19.03 -45.65 -60.03
N ALA A 1051 18.86 -46.69 -59.21
CA ALA A 1051 19.04 -48.07 -59.64
C ALA A 1051 18.03 -48.52 -60.71
N SER A 1052 16.83 -47.92 -60.73
CA SER A 1052 15.79 -48.20 -61.73
C SER A 1052 15.94 -47.41 -63.04
N MET A 1053 16.60 -46.23 -63.00
CA MET A 1053 16.65 -45.28 -64.12
C MET A 1053 17.98 -45.22 -64.88
N GLY A 1054 19.13 -45.49 -64.25
CA GLY A 1054 20.46 -45.17 -64.81
C GLY A 1054 21.49 -46.28 -64.73
N SER A 1055 22.60 -46.13 -65.47
CA SER A 1055 23.75 -47.04 -65.34
C SER A 1055 24.47 -46.80 -64.00
N PRO A 1056 25.23 -47.79 -63.47
CA PRO A 1056 26.01 -47.60 -62.24
C PRO A 1056 26.89 -46.34 -62.25
N GLU A 1057 27.41 -45.94 -63.41
CA GLU A 1057 28.23 -44.75 -63.60
C GLU A 1057 27.47 -43.42 -63.41
N GLU A 1058 26.20 -43.36 -63.79
CA GLU A 1058 25.36 -42.16 -63.58
C GLU A 1058 24.98 -42.01 -62.10
N SER A 1059 24.68 -43.14 -61.44
CA SER A 1059 24.42 -43.22 -60.00
C SER A 1059 25.66 -42.77 -59.20
N ILE A 1060 26.85 -43.25 -59.58
CA ILE A 1060 28.14 -42.82 -59.01
C ILE A 1060 28.30 -41.30 -59.08
N GLN A 1061 28.07 -40.66 -60.24
CA GLN A 1061 28.22 -39.19 -60.37
C GLN A 1061 27.31 -38.41 -59.42
N VAL A 1062 26.07 -38.90 -59.20
CA VAL A 1062 25.13 -38.26 -58.27
C VAL A 1062 25.63 -38.38 -56.84
N TRP A 1063 26.05 -39.57 -56.41
CA TRP A 1063 26.54 -39.80 -55.06
C TRP A 1063 27.91 -39.17 -54.80
N GLU A 1064 28.80 -39.13 -55.79
CA GLU A 1064 30.06 -38.37 -55.76
C GLU A 1064 29.78 -36.90 -55.47
N LYS A 1065 28.87 -36.28 -56.23
CA LYS A 1065 28.52 -34.87 -56.04
C LYS A 1065 27.89 -34.59 -54.68
N LEU A 1066 27.07 -35.52 -54.15
CA LEU A 1066 26.51 -35.39 -52.80
C LEU A 1066 27.58 -35.58 -51.71
N HIS A 1067 28.54 -36.50 -51.90
CA HIS A 1067 29.65 -36.72 -51.00
C HIS A 1067 30.66 -35.55 -51.03
N GLU A 1068 30.94 -34.97 -52.18
CA GLU A 1068 31.78 -33.77 -52.31
C GLU A 1068 31.18 -32.56 -51.59
N LEU A 1069 29.85 -32.39 -51.67
CA LEU A 1069 29.14 -31.34 -50.94
C LEU A 1069 29.17 -31.58 -49.42
N HIS A 1070 29.18 -32.84 -48.98
CA HIS A 1070 29.19 -33.21 -47.56
C HIS A 1070 30.24 -34.31 -47.24
N PRO A 1071 31.55 -33.97 -47.24
CA PRO A 1071 32.61 -34.98 -47.13
C PRO A 1071 32.65 -35.75 -45.81
N ALA A 1072 32.05 -35.19 -44.76
CA ALA A 1072 31.98 -35.78 -43.43
C ALA A 1072 30.71 -36.61 -43.19
N ALA A 1073 29.73 -36.56 -44.11
CA ALA A 1073 28.48 -37.29 -43.96
C ALA A 1073 28.66 -38.76 -44.37
N VAL A 1074 28.16 -39.65 -43.52
CA VAL A 1074 28.23 -41.10 -43.64
C VAL A 1074 27.32 -41.59 -44.75
N ILE A 1075 26.07 -41.13 -44.81
CA ILE A 1075 25.10 -41.63 -45.78
C ILE A 1075 25.56 -41.43 -47.25
N PRO A 1076 25.96 -40.23 -47.71
CA PRO A 1076 26.42 -40.06 -49.09
C PRO A 1076 27.67 -40.90 -49.41
N ALA A 1077 28.60 -41.02 -48.45
CA ALA A 1077 29.81 -41.85 -48.60
C ALA A 1077 29.47 -43.35 -48.70
N LEU A 1078 28.51 -43.81 -47.91
CA LEU A 1078 28.06 -45.21 -47.87
C LEU A 1078 27.37 -45.60 -49.17
N TYR A 1079 26.45 -44.76 -49.66
CA TYR A 1079 25.77 -45.02 -50.93
C TYR A 1079 26.74 -44.93 -52.12
N LEU A 1080 27.69 -44.00 -52.12
CA LEU A 1080 28.75 -43.97 -53.13
C LEU A 1080 29.61 -45.25 -53.13
N ALA A 1081 30.02 -45.74 -51.96
CA ALA A 1081 30.79 -46.97 -51.83
C ALA A 1081 30.03 -48.20 -52.36
N ARG A 1082 28.71 -48.28 -52.10
CA ARG A 1082 27.83 -49.32 -52.66
C ARG A 1082 27.77 -49.28 -54.18
N GLU A 1083 27.73 -48.09 -54.78
CA GLU A 1083 27.69 -47.95 -56.24
C GLU A 1083 29.04 -48.26 -56.89
N TYR A 1084 30.17 -47.92 -56.26
CA TYR A 1084 31.50 -48.39 -56.69
C TYR A 1084 31.65 -49.92 -56.61
N GLU A 1085 31.09 -50.56 -55.57
CA GLU A 1085 31.02 -52.02 -55.49
C GLU A 1085 30.28 -52.61 -56.70
N LYS A 1086 29.10 -52.07 -57.04
CA LYS A 1086 28.29 -52.52 -58.18
C LYS A 1086 29.01 -52.32 -59.52
N ALA A 1087 29.80 -51.25 -59.65
CA ALA A 1087 30.60 -50.96 -60.85
C ALA A 1087 31.93 -51.74 -60.92
N GLY A 1088 32.22 -52.63 -59.97
CA GLY A 1088 33.46 -53.42 -59.94
C GLY A 1088 34.72 -52.64 -59.50
N ARG A 1089 34.54 -51.41 -59.00
CA ARG A 1089 35.61 -50.49 -58.55
C ARG A 1089 35.94 -50.74 -57.07
N GLN A 1090 36.46 -51.94 -56.79
CA GLN A 1090 36.64 -52.42 -55.41
C GLN A 1090 37.61 -51.58 -54.57
N GLU A 1091 38.70 -51.07 -55.16
CA GLU A 1091 39.68 -50.24 -54.43
C GLU A 1091 39.07 -48.90 -53.98
N GLU A 1092 38.24 -48.27 -54.82
CA GLU A 1092 37.57 -47.00 -54.52
C GLU A 1092 36.46 -47.19 -53.46
N ALA A 1093 35.70 -48.28 -53.55
CA ALA A 1093 34.71 -48.66 -52.54
C ALA A 1093 35.36 -48.91 -51.17
N LEU A 1094 36.46 -49.67 -51.14
CA LEU A 1094 37.19 -49.98 -49.92
C LEU A 1094 37.71 -48.71 -49.23
N ALA A 1095 38.29 -47.78 -49.99
CA ALA A 1095 38.79 -46.51 -49.46
C ALA A 1095 37.67 -45.67 -48.79
N LEU A 1096 36.45 -45.70 -49.32
CA LEU A 1096 35.31 -45.00 -48.71
C LEU A 1096 34.81 -45.69 -47.44
N TYR A 1097 34.69 -47.03 -47.42
CA TYR A 1097 34.31 -47.73 -46.20
C TYR A 1097 35.34 -47.54 -45.08
N GLU A 1098 36.63 -47.50 -45.41
CA GLU A 1098 37.69 -47.18 -44.45
C GLU A 1098 37.52 -45.78 -43.86
N ARG A 1099 37.24 -44.78 -44.70
CA ARG A 1099 36.99 -43.41 -44.25
C ARG A 1099 35.76 -43.30 -43.35
N ILE A 1100 34.69 -44.01 -43.66
CA ILE A 1100 33.50 -44.07 -42.80
C ILE A 1100 33.89 -44.65 -41.43
N LEU A 1101 34.62 -45.75 -41.39
CA LEU A 1101 34.99 -46.44 -40.15
C LEU A 1101 36.06 -45.71 -39.31
N VAL A 1102 36.83 -44.79 -39.90
CA VAL A 1102 37.74 -43.91 -39.16
C VAL A 1102 36.95 -42.95 -38.27
N ASN A 1103 35.83 -42.43 -38.76
CA ASN A 1103 34.99 -41.47 -38.04
C ASN A 1103 33.83 -42.13 -37.28
N HIS A 1104 33.37 -43.30 -37.74
CA HIS A 1104 32.27 -44.09 -37.18
C HIS A 1104 32.65 -45.58 -37.10
N PRO A 1105 33.52 -45.97 -36.15
CA PRO A 1105 34.05 -47.34 -36.03
C PRO A 1105 32.98 -48.43 -35.85
N GLU A 1106 31.82 -48.07 -35.30
CA GLU A 1106 30.67 -48.92 -35.03
C GLU A 1106 29.68 -49.05 -36.19
N HIS A 1107 29.93 -48.41 -37.35
CA HIS A 1107 29.00 -48.47 -38.49
C HIS A 1107 28.98 -49.88 -39.11
N GLU A 1108 28.00 -50.69 -38.66
CA GLU A 1108 27.90 -52.13 -38.89
C GLU A 1108 27.97 -52.52 -40.37
N GLU A 1109 27.29 -51.77 -41.25
CA GLU A 1109 27.26 -52.09 -42.66
C GLU A 1109 28.62 -51.85 -43.35
N ALA A 1110 29.27 -50.71 -43.09
CA ALA A 1110 30.56 -50.38 -43.67
C ALA A 1110 31.64 -51.38 -43.22
N LEU A 1111 31.58 -51.82 -41.95
CA LEU A 1111 32.48 -52.86 -41.42
C LEU A 1111 32.27 -54.21 -42.12
N THR A 1112 31.01 -54.58 -42.35
CA THR A 1112 30.64 -55.84 -43.00
C THR A 1112 31.07 -55.85 -44.47
N ARG A 1113 30.81 -54.75 -45.19
CA ARG A 1113 31.16 -54.57 -46.61
C ARG A 1113 32.68 -54.48 -46.83
N LYS A 1114 33.41 -53.76 -45.98
CA LYS A 1114 34.89 -53.73 -46.01
C LYS A 1114 35.49 -55.13 -45.87
N ARG A 1115 35.06 -55.91 -44.87
CA ARG A 1115 35.55 -57.28 -44.64
C ARG A 1115 35.31 -58.21 -45.84
N ALA A 1116 34.16 -58.04 -46.51
CA ALA A 1116 33.81 -58.81 -47.70
C ALA A 1116 34.73 -58.50 -48.89
N LEU A 1117 35.19 -57.25 -49.04
CA LEU A 1117 36.11 -56.82 -50.10
C LEU A 1117 37.59 -57.18 -49.81
N GLU A 1118 38.01 -57.27 -48.54
CA GLU A 1118 39.39 -57.65 -48.15
C GLU A 1118 39.67 -59.17 -48.24
N THR A 1119 38.63 -59.99 -48.32
CA THR A 1119 38.74 -61.46 -48.35
C THR A 1119 38.14 -62.04 -49.64
N PRO A 1120 38.89 -62.02 -50.78
CA PRO A 1120 38.39 -62.53 -52.04
C PRO A 1120 38.40 -64.07 -52.04
N GLY A 1121 37.37 -64.69 -51.43
CA GLY A 1121 37.33 -66.15 -51.32
C GLY A 1121 36.12 -66.80 -50.64
N THR A 1122 35.18 -66.06 -50.05
CA THR A 1122 33.95 -66.67 -49.50
C THR A 1122 32.75 -65.75 -49.68
N ASN A 1123 31.80 -66.16 -50.53
CA ASN A 1123 30.50 -65.49 -50.70
C ASN A 1123 29.76 -65.38 -49.35
N PRO A 1124 29.28 -64.20 -48.94
CA PRO A 1124 28.23 -64.08 -47.94
C PRO A 1124 26.86 -64.38 -48.56
N PRO A 1125 25.88 -64.90 -47.79
CA PRO A 1125 24.54 -65.22 -48.30
C PRO A 1125 23.77 -63.94 -48.61
N ALA A 1126 22.91 -64.01 -49.63
CA ALA A 1126 22.02 -62.94 -50.03
C ALA A 1126 21.10 -62.50 -48.85
N PRO A 1127 20.88 -61.20 -48.63
CA PRO A 1127 19.84 -60.74 -47.73
C PRO A 1127 18.46 -60.99 -48.37
N SER A 1128 17.57 -61.59 -47.60
CA SER A 1128 16.15 -61.75 -47.89
C SER A 1128 15.45 -60.40 -48.01
N ASN A 1129 14.59 -60.27 -49.03
CA ASN A 1129 13.66 -59.16 -49.26
C ASN A 1129 12.84 -58.77 -48.02
#